data_AF-A0A098QXZ3-F1
#
_entry.id   AF-A0A098QXZ3-F1
#
_cell.length_a   1.000
_cell.length_b   1.000
_cell.length_c   1.000
_cell.angle_alpha   90.00
_cell.angle_beta   90.00
_cell.angle_gamma   90.00
#
_symmetry.space_group_name_H-M   'P 1'
#
loop_
_entity.id
_entity.type
_entity.pdbx_description
1 polymer ?
#
loop_
_entity_poly.entity_id
_entity_poly.type
_entity_poly.pdbx_seq_one_letter_code
_entity_poly.pdbx_strand_id
1 'polypeptide(L)'
;MGLFDKNDKKPLQELPFIALRDAVIFPHSTVPIYLTKPTAVAAVEAALTSGRRLFVGYVKDQESSPSKETVFSTGTVCRIVQIMKLPNNTSRVLLEGLERAVFHDLKQTAEPFTALFNPLDEDTSVSDEIAFRMRALQEEFEGFAKQSKRLPKELVTQVTKAETPHKLISLCGAAISAPFAEKLELLQETEALARLENAAILLATEKEVLEVKKSITDRVKKRMEQNQKEYFLNEQIKEMHKELGKDEDDPSGVKELEQRFQSKPFPEEVQTRAASELKRLARLQNFTPEAGILRTYLDWLADLPWVVPQDSNSDDTQTPDETAPSLEQAQTILEAEHYGLEEPKERILDYIAVRSLKTDTKGPILCFVGPPGTGKTSLGRSVAHAMGRAFVRISLGGVRDEAEIRGHRRTYVGALPGKIIQGMKKAGTPNPVFLLDEIDKIGMDHRGDPASALLEVLDPEQNNSFVDHYLELPFDLSQVIFITTANSLHTIPYALRDRMEVIQIPGYTENEKRSIAKRFLIPRQIERHGLNPDEIQISDEAIKLTVSRYTMESGVRNLERELAKILRKTAREKVQNTPKETEKPSKPYRINVANLHTYLGKPRRTGDILMTSQLPGLANGMAWTEVGGKLLPVETAVFPGKGELVLTGSLGDVMKESARIALTLIKQRLSSLGLPEDSLQKQDLHVHVPEGAIPKDGPSAGITLTCAMISALSQKPLKQGIAMTGEITLTGRVLPVGGIKEKVLAAHRNHLSEIILPKQNDKDRDDLPQEVLRQLSIHLVETLDEVLSLVFP
;
A
#
# COMPACT_ATOMS: atom_id res chain seq x y z
N MET A 1 -43.35 6.05 -48.43
CA MET A 1 -44.44 6.98 -48.06
C MET A 1 -44.47 7.00 -46.54
N GLY A 2 -44.17 8.17 -45.97
CA GLY A 2 -43.57 8.29 -44.64
C GLY A 2 -44.47 7.95 -43.46
N LEU A 3 -43.81 7.60 -42.35
CA LEU A 3 -44.31 7.88 -41.01
C LEU A 3 -43.25 8.75 -40.33
N PHE A 4 -43.62 10.02 -40.21
CA PHE A 4 -42.86 11.08 -39.59
C PHE A 4 -42.55 10.78 -38.12
N ASP A 5 -41.29 10.95 -37.77
CA ASP A 5 -40.80 11.74 -36.64
C ASP A 5 -41.89 12.22 -35.65
N LYS A 6 -42.03 11.50 -34.53
CA LYS A 6 -42.65 12.01 -33.30
C LYS A 6 -41.60 12.00 -32.19
N ASN A 7 -40.65 12.91 -32.28
CA ASN A 7 -40.08 13.50 -31.07
C ASN A 7 -41.19 14.36 -30.42
N ASP A 8 -42.09 13.73 -29.66
CA ASP A 8 -42.92 14.42 -28.67
C ASP A 8 -41.97 14.96 -27.58
N LYS A 9 -41.30 16.09 -27.87
CA LYS A 9 -40.62 16.87 -26.82
C LYS A 9 -41.71 17.42 -25.92
N LYS A 10 -42.04 16.66 -24.85
CA LYS A 10 -42.87 17.14 -23.75
C LYS A 10 -42.36 18.54 -23.35
N PRO A 11 -43.24 19.55 -23.20
CA PRO A 11 -42.82 20.88 -22.80
C PRO A 11 -42.13 20.80 -21.44
N LEU A 12 -40.99 21.49 -21.30
CA LEU A 12 -40.23 21.56 -20.06
C LEU A 12 -41.14 22.07 -18.93
N GLN A 13 -41.16 21.36 -17.82
CA GLN A 13 -41.91 21.75 -16.63
C GLN A 13 -41.07 22.69 -15.76
N GLU A 14 -41.75 23.58 -15.05
CA GLU A 14 -41.13 24.58 -14.19
C GLU A 14 -41.54 24.36 -12.73
N LEU A 15 -40.58 24.19 -11.83
CA LEU A 15 -40.83 24.15 -10.38
C LEU A 15 -39.77 24.94 -9.62
N PRO A 16 -40.11 25.49 -8.43
CA PRO A 16 -39.11 26.06 -7.52
C PRO A 16 -37.99 25.07 -7.23
N PHE A 17 -36.75 25.53 -7.24
CA PHE A 17 -35.55 24.69 -7.12
C PHE A 17 -34.96 24.74 -5.72
N ILE A 18 -34.57 23.59 -5.20
CA ILE A 18 -33.74 23.46 -4.00
C ILE A 18 -32.53 22.58 -4.31
N ALA A 19 -31.36 23.07 -3.95
CA ALA A 19 -30.11 22.30 -4.00
C ALA A 19 -29.90 21.54 -2.70
N LEU A 20 -29.77 20.21 -2.77
CA LEU A 20 -29.30 19.36 -1.68
C LEU A 20 -27.87 18.88 -1.96
N ARG A 21 -27.14 18.61 -0.86
CA ARG A 21 -25.71 18.26 -0.89
C ARG A 21 -25.43 16.92 -0.23
N ASP A 22 -26.07 16.65 0.91
CA ASP A 22 -25.74 15.50 1.76
C ASP A 22 -26.84 14.43 1.79
N ALA A 23 -27.95 14.66 1.11
CA ALA A 23 -29.11 13.78 1.14
C ALA A 23 -29.70 13.61 -0.26
N VAL A 24 -29.91 12.35 -0.64
CA VAL A 24 -30.62 11.95 -1.87
C VAL A 24 -32.05 11.59 -1.50
N ILE A 25 -33.03 12.18 -2.17
CA ILE A 25 -34.46 11.89 -1.97
C ILE A 25 -34.92 10.95 -3.08
N PHE A 26 -35.31 9.73 -2.71
CA PHE A 26 -35.85 8.76 -3.64
C PHE A 26 -37.37 8.94 -3.81
N PRO A 27 -37.94 8.60 -4.99
CA PRO A 27 -39.39 8.48 -5.15
C PRO A 27 -40.03 7.57 -4.09
N HIS A 28 -41.24 7.92 -3.67
CA HIS A 28 -42.02 7.22 -2.62
C HIS A 28 -41.38 7.22 -1.22
N SER A 29 -40.33 8.03 -0.99
CA SER A 29 -39.71 8.19 0.32
C SER A 29 -40.03 9.55 0.92
N THR A 30 -40.12 9.61 2.25
CA THR A 30 -40.29 10.86 2.99
C THR A 30 -39.02 11.17 3.79
N VAL A 31 -38.46 12.36 3.57
CA VAL A 31 -37.18 12.77 4.17
C VAL A 31 -37.33 14.15 4.83
N PRO A 32 -37.00 14.28 6.13
CA PRO A 32 -36.95 15.58 6.77
C PRO A 32 -35.66 16.32 6.40
N ILE A 33 -35.78 17.51 5.83
CA ILE A 33 -34.65 18.39 5.49
C ILE A 33 -34.67 19.63 6.39
N TYR A 34 -33.49 19.99 6.90
CA TYR A 34 -33.30 21.21 7.68
C TYR A 34 -32.76 22.32 6.78
N LEU A 35 -33.51 23.42 6.68
CA LEU A 35 -33.16 24.57 5.86
C LEU A 35 -32.59 25.67 6.76
N THR A 36 -31.34 26.02 6.47
CA THR A 36 -30.58 27.09 7.16
C THR A 36 -30.37 28.32 6.29
N LYS A 37 -30.37 28.16 4.96
CA LYS A 37 -30.14 29.26 4.01
C LYS A 37 -31.45 30.01 3.71
N PRO A 38 -31.47 31.36 3.75
CA PRO A 38 -32.65 32.17 3.42
C PRO A 38 -33.23 31.86 2.04
N THR A 39 -32.38 31.49 1.08
CA THR A 39 -32.76 31.27 -0.32
C THR A 39 -33.50 29.96 -0.53
N ALA A 40 -33.14 28.93 0.23
CA ALA A 40 -33.88 27.68 0.27
C ALA A 40 -35.25 27.84 0.95
N VAL A 41 -35.34 28.71 1.98
CA VAL A 41 -36.62 29.05 2.62
C VAL A 41 -37.54 29.76 1.63
N ALA A 42 -37.02 30.74 0.88
CA ALA A 42 -37.78 31.45 -0.15
C ALA A 42 -38.29 30.51 -1.26
N ALA A 43 -37.48 29.53 -1.69
CA ALA A 43 -37.90 28.52 -2.66
C ALA A 43 -39.06 27.64 -2.14
N VAL A 44 -39.02 27.26 -0.86
CA VAL A 44 -40.14 26.53 -0.21
C VAL A 44 -41.39 27.39 -0.12
N GLU A 45 -41.28 28.66 0.26
CA GLU A 45 -42.42 29.58 0.34
C GLU A 45 -43.05 29.80 -1.04
N ALA A 46 -42.24 29.92 -2.10
CA ALA A 46 -42.72 29.97 -3.49
C ALA A 46 -43.40 28.65 -3.92
N ALA A 47 -42.92 27.49 -3.46
CA ALA A 47 -43.55 26.20 -3.74
C ALA A 47 -44.91 26.06 -3.04
N LEU A 48 -45.08 26.62 -1.84
CA LEU A 48 -46.37 26.58 -1.13
C LEU A 48 -47.48 27.33 -1.86
N THR A 49 -47.15 28.42 -2.56
CA THR A 49 -48.10 29.20 -3.36
C THR A 49 -48.36 28.59 -4.75
N SER A 50 -47.47 27.71 -5.23
CA SER A 50 -47.50 27.12 -6.58
C SER A 50 -47.72 25.60 -6.60
N GLY A 51 -48.56 25.08 -5.69
CA GLY A 51 -49.00 23.67 -5.72
C GLY A 51 -48.20 22.69 -4.87
N ARG A 52 -47.39 23.20 -3.92
CA ARG A 52 -46.59 22.43 -2.94
C ARG A 52 -45.59 21.46 -3.55
N ARG A 53 -45.20 21.66 -4.81
CA ARG A 53 -44.18 20.88 -5.51
C ARG A 53 -42.93 21.69 -5.70
N LEU A 54 -41.78 21.03 -5.61
CA LEU A 54 -40.48 21.63 -5.87
C LEU A 54 -39.58 20.61 -6.52
N PHE A 55 -38.58 21.08 -7.25
CA PHE A 55 -37.53 20.26 -7.81
C PHE A 55 -36.33 20.23 -6.88
N VAL A 56 -35.89 19.03 -6.50
CA VAL A 56 -34.67 18.82 -5.73
C VAL A 56 -33.55 18.44 -6.69
N GLY A 57 -32.54 19.31 -6.79
CA GLY A 57 -31.31 19.04 -7.52
C GLY A 57 -30.14 18.79 -6.59
N TYR A 58 -29.13 18.09 -7.10
CA TYR A 58 -27.92 17.73 -6.37
C TYR A 58 -26.72 18.48 -6.96
N VAL A 59 -25.80 18.97 -6.14
CA VAL A 59 -24.69 19.84 -6.59
C VAL A 59 -23.32 19.16 -6.40
N LYS A 60 -22.39 19.37 -7.33
CA LYS A 60 -21.04 18.76 -7.36
C LYS A 60 -20.05 19.34 -6.34
N ASP A 61 -20.15 20.63 -5.99
CA ASP A 61 -19.16 21.33 -5.14
C ASP A 61 -19.82 22.23 -4.07
N GLN A 62 -19.15 22.41 -2.93
CA GLN A 62 -19.67 23.09 -1.73
C GLN A 62 -19.73 24.62 -1.87
N GLU A 63 -18.84 25.22 -2.65
CA GLU A 63 -18.69 26.69 -2.76
C GLU A 63 -19.35 27.30 -4.00
N SER A 64 -19.66 26.49 -5.02
CA SER A 64 -20.26 26.99 -6.26
C SER A 64 -21.76 27.33 -6.12
N SER A 65 -22.20 28.41 -6.77
CA SER A 65 -23.62 28.72 -6.93
C SER A 65 -24.29 27.69 -7.86
N PRO A 66 -25.58 27.36 -7.65
CA PRO A 66 -26.29 26.44 -8.54
C PRO A 66 -26.32 26.97 -9.97
N SER A 67 -25.78 26.19 -10.90
CA SER A 67 -25.77 26.45 -12.33
C SER A 67 -25.95 25.14 -13.09
N LYS A 68 -26.17 25.24 -14.41
CA LYS A 68 -26.33 24.06 -15.26
C LYS A 68 -25.16 23.07 -15.19
N GLU A 69 -23.95 23.58 -14.97
CA GLU A 69 -22.72 22.77 -14.96
C GLU A 69 -22.45 22.13 -13.58
N THR A 70 -22.90 22.81 -12.52
CA THR A 70 -22.66 22.40 -11.12
C THR A 70 -23.73 21.47 -10.57
N VAL A 71 -24.93 21.49 -11.15
CA VAL A 71 -26.05 20.59 -10.80
C VAL A 71 -25.96 19.28 -11.59
N PHE A 72 -26.19 18.14 -10.93
CA PHE A 72 -26.27 16.85 -11.58
C PHE A 72 -27.51 16.75 -12.49
N SER A 73 -27.40 15.99 -13.58
CA SER A 73 -28.45 15.86 -14.60
C SER A 73 -29.74 15.21 -14.09
N THR A 74 -29.68 14.41 -13.03
CA THR A 74 -30.86 13.72 -12.46
C THR A 74 -31.22 14.34 -11.12
N GLY A 75 -32.49 14.68 -10.95
CA GLY A 75 -33.07 15.17 -9.70
C GLY A 75 -34.39 14.48 -9.37
N THR A 76 -35.03 14.94 -8.30
CA THR A 76 -36.29 14.36 -7.81
C THR A 76 -37.35 15.45 -7.68
N VAL A 77 -38.51 15.24 -8.29
CA VAL A 77 -39.68 16.08 -8.06
C VAL A 77 -40.25 15.69 -6.69
N CYS A 78 -40.35 16.67 -5.80
CA CYS A 78 -40.77 16.46 -4.42
C CYS A 78 -42.03 17.25 -4.09
N ARG A 79 -42.85 16.70 -3.19
CA ARG A 79 -43.99 17.36 -2.57
C ARG A 79 -43.66 17.77 -1.14
N ILE A 80 -44.01 19.00 -0.77
CA ILE A 80 -43.94 19.46 0.61
C ILE A 80 -45.12 18.87 1.40
N VAL A 81 -44.81 18.00 2.35
CA VAL A 81 -45.80 17.39 3.24
C VAL A 81 -46.08 18.31 4.42
N GLN A 82 -45.02 18.80 5.09
CA GLN A 82 -45.13 19.59 6.30
C GLN A 82 -43.94 20.55 6.45
N ILE A 83 -44.17 21.72 7.05
CA ILE A 83 -43.13 22.68 7.43
C ILE A 83 -43.28 23.02 8.91
N MET A 84 -42.15 23.04 9.62
CA MET A 84 -42.07 23.43 11.02
C MET A 84 -40.96 24.48 11.18
N LYS A 85 -41.33 25.69 11.60
CA LYS A 85 -40.38 26.76 11.93
C LYS A 85 -39.82 26.49 13.32
N LEU A 86 -38.49 26.42 13.45
CA LEU A 86 -37.79 26.22 14.72
C LEU A 86 -37.37 27.59 15.32
N PRO A 87 -37.16 27.68 16.65
CA PRO A 87 -36.82 28.94 17.33
C PRO A 87 -35.55 29.64 16.84
N ASN A 88 -34.64 28.91 16.17
CA ASN A 88 -33.32 29.38 15.77
C ASN A 88 -33.26 29.91 14.32
N ASN A 89 -34.36 30.47 13.79
CA ASN A 89 -34.48 30.90 12.37
C ASN A 89 -34.23 29.78 11.33
N THR A 90 -34.27 28.51 11.75
CA THR A 90 -34.17 27.34 10.86
C THR A 90 -35.56 26.76 10.61
N SER A 91 -35.81 26.24 9.42
CA SER A 91 -37.08 25.59 9.08
C SER A 91 -36.84 24.12 8.77
N ARG A 92 -37.58 23.23 9.43
CA ARG A 92 -37.61 21.80 9.10
C ARG A 92 -38.75 21.55 8.12
N VAL A 93 -38.43 21.00 6.95
CA VAL A 93 -39.39 20.68 5.90
C VAL A 93 -39.39 19.19 5.65
N LEU A 94 -40.57 18.57 5.68
CA LEU A 94 -40.75 17.17 5.31
C LEU A 94 -41.10 17.09 3.82
N LEU A 95 -40.21 16.48 3.05
CA LEU A 95 -40.36 16.31 1.61
C LEU A 95 -40.69 14.85 1.27
N GLU A 96 -41.62 14.65 0.35
CA GLU A 96 -41.95 13.36 -0.23
C GLU A 96 -41.50 13.33 -1.69
N GLY A 97 -40.62 12.39 -2.05
CA GLY A 97 -40.23 12.19 -3.45
C GLY A 97 -41.38 11.60 -4.25
N LEU A 98 -41.74 12.22 -5.38
CA LEU A 98 -42.80 11.75 -6.26
C LEU A 98 -42.24 10.91 -7.41
N GLU A 99 -41.32 11.50 -8.18
CA GLU A 99 -40.76 10.89 -9.40
C GLU A 99 -39.37 11.45 -9.69
N ARG A 100 -38.59 10.70 -10.48
CA ARG A 100 -37.28 11.14 -10.99
C ARG A 100 -37.49 12.06 -12.19
N ALA A 101 -36.57 13.00 -12.36
CA ALA A 101 -36.62 13.95 -13.47
C ALA A 101 -35.22 14.33 -13.94
N VAL A 102 -35.11 14.60 -15.24
CA VAL A 102 -33.90 15.12 -15.88
C VAL A 102 -33.92 16.64 -15.80
N PHE A 103 -32.93 17.19 -15.11
CA PHE A 103 -32.68 18.61 -15.00
C PHE A 103 -32.08 19.15 -16.29
N HIS A 104 -32.60 20.28 -16.79
CA HIS A 104 -32.12 20.92 -18.01
C HIS A 104 -31.46 22.27 -17.78
N ASP A 105 -32.10 23.17 -17.02
CA ASP A 105 -31.57 24.52 -16.77
C ASP A 105 -32.24 25.24 -15.59
N LEU A 106 -31.69 26.39 -15.19
CA LEU A 106 -32.30 27.35 -14.24
C LEU A 106 -32.77 28.60 -14.98
N LYS A 107 -34.01 29.03 -14.72
CA LYS A 107 -34.65 30.15 -15.45
C LYS A 107 -34.22 31.55 -14.98
N GLN A 108 -33.72 31.69 -13.74
CA GLN A 108 -33.42 32.99 -13.13
C GLN A 108 -31.94 33.09 -12.73
N THR A 109 -31.35 34.29 -12.84
CA THR A 109 -29.96 34.60 -12.44
C THR A 109 -29.83 34.97 -10.95
N ALA A 110 -30.94 35.17 -10.23
CA ALA A 110 -30.98 35.48 -8.81
C ALA A 110 -31.93 34.54 -8.06
N GLU A 111 -31.61 34.20 -6.82
CA GLU A 111 -32.39 33.32 -5.95
C GLU A 111 -33.75 33.93 -5.54
N PRO A 112 -34.83 33.13 -5.36
CA PRO A 112 -34.89 31.67 -5.48
C PRO A 112 -34.99 31.20 -6.94
N PHE A 113 -34.21 30.16 -7.28
CA PHE A 113 -34.18 29.62 -8.63
C PHE A 113 -35.44 28.82 -9.00
N THR A 114 -35.74 28.76 -10.30
CA THR A 114 -36.77 27.88 -10.89
C THR A 114 -36.08 26.90 -11.83
N ALA A 115 -36.28 25.60 -11.61
CA ALA A 115 -35.72 24.55 -12.47
C ALA A 115 -36.62 24.24 -13.65
N LEU A 116 -35.99 24.08 -14.81
CA LEU A 116 -36.56 23.49 -16.01
C LEU A 116 -36.17 22.02 -16.05
N PHE A 117 -37.16 21.13 -16.13
CA PHE A 117 -36.93 19.69 -16.10
C PHE A 117 -37.96 18.92 -16.93
N ASN A 118 -37.66 17.66 -17.22
CA ASN A 118 -38.60 16.68 -17.74
C ASN A 118 -38.68 15.49 -16.79
N PRO A 119 -39.89 15.01 -16.41
CA PRO A 119 -40.03 13.73 -15.73
C PRO A 119 -39.36 12.61 -16.54
N LEU A 120 -38.67 11.73 -15.85
CA LEU A 120 -38.00 10.59 -16.47
C LEU A 120 -39.03 9.48 -16.68
N ASP A 121 -39.26 9.10 -17.94
CA ASP A 121 -40.15 7.99 -18.26
C ASP A 121 -39.47 6.68 -17.85
N GLU A 122 -40.02 6.03 -16.82
CA GLU A 122 -39.47 4.79 -16.26
C GLU A 122 -40.01 3.56 -17.00
N ASP A 123 -39.12 2.68 -17.44
CA ASP A 123 -39.55 1.41 -18.02
C ASP A 123 -40.09 0.49 -16.92
N THR A 124 -41.37 0.19 -17.01
CA THR A 124 -42.08 -0.68 -16.06
C THR A 124 -42.20 -2.11 -16.57
N SER A 125 -41.57 -2.44 -17.70
CA SER A 125 -41.55 -3.79 -18.24
C SER A 125 -40.85 -4.75 -17.28
N VAL A 126 -41.46 -5.91 -17.07
CA VAL A 126 -40.95 -6.97 -16.18
C VAL A 126 -40.71 -8.21 -17.02
N SER A 127 -39.46 -8.43 -17.42
CA SER A 127 -39.03 -9.71 -18.00
C SER A 127 -38.87 -10.77 -16.91
N ASP A 128 -38.77 -12.05 -17.30
CA ASP A 128 -38.53 -13.15 -16.36
C ASP A 128 -37.25 -12.94 -15.53
N GLU A 129 -36.20 -12.38 -16.14
CA GLU A 129 -34.94 -12.05 -15.47
C GLU A 129 -35.12 -10.93 -14.44
N ILE A 130 -35.83 -9.85 -14.80
CA ILE A 130 -36.13 -8.74 -13.89
C ILE A 130 -36.98 -9.25 -12.72
N ALA A 131 -38.01 -10.07 -12.98
CA ALA A 131 -38.87 -10.65 -11.95
C ALA A 131 -38.10 -11.55 -10.96
N PHE A 132 -37.10 -12.29 -11.44
CA PHE A 132 -36.24 -13.10 -10.58
C PHE A 132 -35.37 -12.23 -9.67
N ARG A 133 -34.71 -11.21 -10.22
CA ARG A 133 -33.85 -10.28 -9.45
C ARG A 133 -34.64 -9.43 -8.47
N MET A 134 -35.86 -9.02 -8.82
CA MET A 134 -36.76 -8.33 -7.90
C MET A 134 -37.10 -9.20 -6.68
N ARG A 135 -37.44 -10.48 -6.89
CA ARG A 135 -37.70 -11.43 -5.78
C ARG A 135 -36.48 -11.61 -4.89
N ALA A 136 -35.30 -11.79 -5.47
CA ALA A 136 -34.06 -11.90 -4.71
C ALA A 136 -33.79 -10.64 -3.86
N LEU A 137 -33.98 -9.45 -4.43
CA LEU A 137 -33.80 -8.18 -3.70
C LEU A 137 -34.84 -8.00 -2.58
N GLN A 138 -36.08 -8.44 -2.79
CA GLN A 138 -37.13 -8.41 -1.77
C GLN A 138 -36.82 -9.34 -0.59
N GLU A 139 -36.40 -10.57 -0.86
CA GLU A 139 -35.99 -11.54 0.16
C GLU A 139 -34.79 -11.03 0.97
N GLU A 140 -33.79 -10.49 0.28
CA GLU A 140 -32.60 -9.93 0.92
C GLU A 140 -32.94 -8.72 1.79
N PHE A 141 -33.87 -7.86 1.33
CA PHE A 141 -34.35 -6.71 2.10
C PHE A 141 -35.14 -7.15 3.35
N GLU A 142 -35.94 -8.21 3.25
CA GLU A 142 -36.65 -8.76 4.40
C GLU A 142 -35.65 -9.26 5.47
N GLY A 143 -34.58 -9.93 5.02
CA GLY A 143 -33.46 -10.34 5.87
C GLY A 143 -32.80 -9.16 6.58
N PHE A 144 -32.49 -8.09 5.83
CA PHE A 144 -31.94 -6.84 6.36
C PHE A 144 -32.89 -6.18 7.38
N ALA A 145 -34.19 -6.10 7.09
CA ALA A 145 -35.17 -5.47 7.95
C ALA A 145 -35.36 -6.20 9.28
N LYS A 146 -35.24 -7.54 9.31
CA LYS A 146 -35.26 -8.34 10.55
C LYS A 146 -34.10 -8.00 11.48
N GLN A 147 -32.94 -7.63 10.93
CA GLN A 147 -31.77 -7.25 11.70
C GLN A 147 -31.82 -5.78 12.14
N SER A 148 -32.39 -4.90 11.30
CA SER A 148 -32.53 -3.47 11.56
C SER A 148 -33.81 -3.15 12.34
N LYS A 149 -33.73 -3.06 13.67
CA LYS A 149 -34.86 -2.71 14.57
C LYS A 149 -35.44 -1.29 14.38
N ARG A 150 -34.91 -0.50 13.43
CA ARG A 150 -35.29 0.90 13.19
C ARG A 150 -36.28 1.09 12.04
N LEU A 151 -36.56 0.07 11.23
CA LEU A 151 -37.42 0.22 10.06
C LEU A 151 -38.91 0.02 10.38
N PRO A 152 -39.81 0.91 9.92
CA PRO A 152 -41.25 0.72 10.05
C PRO A 152 -41.73 -0.55 9.32
N LYS A 153 -42.64 -1.31 9.93
CA LYS A 153 -43.24 -2.52 9.31
C LYS A 153 -43.98 -2.23 8.01
N GLU A 154 -44.53 -1.01 7.89
CA GLU A 154 -45.20 -0.52 6.69
C GLU A 154 -44.27 -0.48 5.49
N LEU A 155 -43.02 -0.03 5.67
CA LEU A 155 -42.00 0.05 4.62
C LEU A 155 -41.62 -1.34 4.11
N VAL A 156 -41.42 -2.31 5.02
CA VAL A 156 -41.15 -3.70 4.66
C VAL A 156 -42.29 -4.26 3.81
N THR A 157 -43.54 -3.99 4.19
CA THR A 157 -44.72 -4.42 3.44
C THR A 157 -44.74 -3.78 2.04
N GLN A 158 -44.41 -2.48 1.92
CA GLN A 158 -44.35 -1.79 0.62
C GLN A 158 -43.27 -2.36 -0.30
N VAL A 159 -42.09 -2.69 0.23
CA VAL A 159 -40.99 -3.31 -0.54
C VAL A 159 -41.40 -4.69 -1.05
N THR A 160 -41.97 -5.54 -0.19
CA THR A 160 -42.41 -6.90 -0.56
C THR A 160 -43.54 -6.92 -1.60
N LYS A 161 -44.33 -5.84 -1.68
CA LYS A 161 -45.45 -5.68 -2.62
C LYS A 161 -45.12 -4.80 -3.82
N ALA A 162 -43.85 -4.41 -4.01
CA ALA A 162 -43.45 -3.59 -5.13
C ALA A 162 -43.49 -4.40 -6.44
N GLU A 163 -44.37 -4.01 -7.36
CA GLU A 163 -44.61 -4.72 -8.63
C GLU A 163 -43.70 -4.24 -9.77
N THR A 164 -43.03 -3.09 -9.62
CA THR A 164 -42.12 -2.53 -10.64
C THR A 164 -40.68 -2.40 -10.10
N PRO A 165 -39.65 -2.59 -10.94
CA PRO A 165 -38.25 -2.58 -10.51
C PRO A 165 -37.83 -1.22 -9.95
N HIS A 166 -38.21 -0.13 -10.62
CA HIS A 166 -37.83 1.23 -10.19
C HIS A 166 -38.49 1.64 -8.86
N LYS A 167 -39.72 1.20 -8.59
CA LYS A 167 -40.40 1.41 -7.30
C LYS A 167 -39.72 0.61 -6.20
N LEU A 168 -39.42 -0.66 -6.45
CA LEU A 168 -38.71 -1.53 -5.50
C LEU A 168 -37.36 -0.92 -5.11
N ILE A 169 -36.55 -0.54 -6.10
CA ILE A 169 -35.23 0.06 -5.91
C ILE A 169 -35.33 1.36 -5.11
N SER A 170 -36.30 2.22 -5.41
CA SER A 170 -36.44 3.52 -4.74
C SER A 170 -36.81 3.36 -3.26
N LEU A 171 -37.68 2.40 -2.93
CA LEU A 171 -38.01 2.05 -1.55
C LEU A 171 -36.81 1.47 -0.80
N CYS A 172 -36.04 0.58 -1.44
CA CYS A 172 -34.81 0.03 -0.85
C CYS A 172 -33.74 1.10 -0.63
N GLY A 173 -33.45 1.93 -1.64
CA GLY A 173 -32.43 2.99 -1.59
C GLY A 173 -32.74 4.07 -0.53
N ALA A 174 -34.02 4.32 -0.26
CA ALA A 174 -34.44 5.19 0.84
C ALA A 174 -34.14 4.59 2.23
N ALA A 175 -34.24 3.27 2.38
CA ALA A 175 -34.05 2.57 3.65
C ALA A 175 -32.57 2.28 3.98
N ILE A 176 -31.73 2.12 2.96
CA ILE A 176 -30.30 1.79 3.09
C ILE A 176 -29.52 3.03 3.53
N SER A 177 -28.56 2.87 4.45
CA SER A 177 -27.69 3.95 4.93
C SER A 177 -26.35 4.02 4.17
N ALA A 178 -26.39 4.27 2.86
CA ALA A 178 -25.19 4.40 2.03
C ALA A 178 -24.68 5.86 1.88
N PRO A 179 -23.39 6.06 1.53
CA PRO A 179 -22.82 7.36 1.17
C PRO A 179 -23.60 8.09 0.06
N PHE A 180 -23.52 9.42 0.05
CA PHE A 180 -24.24 10.27 -0.90
C PHE A 180 -23.95 9.91 -2.38
N ALA A 181 -22.68 9.70 -2.73
CA ALA A 181 -22.26 9.37 -4.10
C ALA A 181 -22.92 8.08 -4.61
N GLU A 182 -22.88 7.01 -3.82
CA GLU A 182 -23.48 5.71 -4.15
C GLU A 182 -25.01 5.80 -4.30
N LYS A 183 -25.68 6.57 -3.43
CA LYS A 183 -27.12 6.81 -3.55
C LYS A 183 -27.47 7.62 -4.79
N LEU A 184 -26.62 8.57 -5.16
CA LEU A 184 -26.83 9.41 -6.33
C LEU A 184 -26.63 8.61 -7.62
N GLU A 185 -25.62 7.74 -7.69
CA GLU A 185 -25.42 6.79 -8.78
C GLU A 185 -26.66 5.90 -8.95
N LEU A 186 -27.20 5.36 -7.86
CA LEU A 186 -28.44 4.57 -7.90
C LEU A 186 -29.66 5.36 -8.38
N LEU A 187 -29.70 6.68 -8.14
CA LEU A 187 -30.77 7.54 -8.63
C LEU A 187 -30.62 7.83 -10.14
N GLN A 188 -29.37 8.01 -10.60
CA GLN A 188 -29.01 8.36 -11.97
C GLN A 188 -29.17 7.22 -12.97
N GLU A 189 -28.96 5.97 -12.54
CA GLU A 189 -29.05 4.81 -13.41
C GLU A 189 -30.46 4.65 -14.01
N THR A 190 -30.54 4.54 -15.34
CA THR A 190 -31.78 4.47 -16.09
C THR A 190 -32.17 3.04 -16.43
N GLU A 191 -31.19 2.15 -16.61
CA GLU A 191 -31.43 0.76 -16.97
C GLU A 191 -31.93 -0.05 -15.76
N ALA A 192 -33.11 -0.69 -15.88
CA ALA A 192 -33.73 -1.40 -14.76
C ALA A 192 -32.87 -2.55 -14.21
N LEU A 193 -32.19 -3.31 -15.06
CA LEU A 193 -31.34 -4.44 -14.64
C LEU A 193 -30.08 -3.96 -13.90
N ALA A 194 -29.30 -3.07 -14.50
CA ALA A 194 -28.12 -2.48 -13.87
C ALA A 194 -28.48 -1.81 -12.53
N ARG A 195 -29.62 -1.11 -12.47
CA ARG A 195 -30.10 -0.47 -11.26
C ARG A 195 -30.51 -1.46 -10.17
N LEU A 196 -31.12 -2.60 -10.53
CA LEU A 196 -31.43 -3.69 -9.58
C LEU A 196 -30.15 -4.32 -9.00
N GLU A 197 -29.13 -4.54 -9.84
CA GLU A 197 -27.83 -5.08 -9.40
C GLU A 197 -27.13 -4.11 -8.43
N ASN A 198 -27.06 -2.82 -8.79
CA ASN A 198 -26.49 -1.80 -7.92
C ASN A 198 -27.22 -1.70 -6.58
N ALA A 199 -28.56 -1.79 -6.57
CA ALA A 199 -29.34 -1.81 -5.33
C ALA A 199 -29.04 -3.05 -4.46
N ALA A 200 -28.86 -4.22 -5.09
CA ALA A 200 -28.52 -5.45 -4.39
C ALA A 200 -27.12 -5.39 -3.75
N ILE A 201 -26.14 -4.82 -4.47
CA ILE A 201 -24.78 -4.60 -3.95
C ILE A 201 -24.83 -3.67 -2.73
N LEU A 202 -25.52 -2.54 -2.82
CA LEU A 202 -25.65 -1.58 -1.73
C LEU A 202 -26.37 -2.16 -0.50
N LEU A 203 -27.35 -3.03 -0.72
CA LEU A 203 -28.05 -3.70 0.36
C LEU A 203 -27.14 -4.74 1.06
N ALA A 204 -26.37 -5.49 0.28
CA ALA A 204 -25.43 -6.49 0.80
C ALA A 204 -24.32 -5.83 1.64
N THR A 205 -23.73 -4.73 1.16
CA THR A 205 -22.69 -4.00 1.91
C THR A 205 -23.24 -3.44 3.22
N GLU A 206 -24.43 -2.85 3.22
CA GLU A 206 -25.03 -2.31 4.45
C GLU A 206 -25.42 -3.42 5.44
N LYS A 207 -25.82 -4.60 4.95
CA LYS A 207 -26.07 -5.78 5.79
C LYS A 207 -24.80 -6.25 6.48
N GLU A 208 -23.67 -6.33 5.77
CA GLU A 208 -22.37 -6.68 6.37
C GLU A 208 -21.97 -5.68 7.46
N VAL A 209 -22.14 -4.38 7.20
CA VAL A 209 -21.87 -3.33 8.19
C VAL A 209 -22.74 -3.50 9.43
N LEU A 210 -24.03 -3.83 9.28
CA LEU A 210 -24.92 -4.11 10.41
C LEU A 210 -24.49 -5.34 11.21
N GLU A 211 -24.07 -6.42 10.54
CA GLU A 211 -23.59 -7.64 11.20
C GLU A 211 -22.33 -7.37 12.03
N VAL A 212 -21.39 -6.60 11.48
CA VAL A 212 -20.20 -6.17 12.22
C VAL A 212 -20.59 -5.31 13.44
N LYS A 213 -21.46 -4.31 13.27
CA LYS A 213 -21.96 -3.45 14.37
C LYS A 213 -22.66 -4.28 15.46
N LYS A 214 -23.45 -5.27 15.08
CA LYS A 214 -24.11 -6.19 16.01
C LYS A 214 -23.08 -7.06 16.74
N SER A 215 -22.10 -7.61 16.04
CA SER A 215 -21.02 -8.40 16.66
C SER A 215 -20.20 -7.60 17.69
N ILE A 216 -20.01 -6.30 17.44
CA ILE A 216 -19.35 -5.38 18.37
C ILE A 216 -20.26 -5.13 19.56
N THR A 217 -21.53 -4.82 19.32
CA THR A 217 -22.50 -4.55 20.40
C THR A 217 -22.70 -5.77 21.29
N ASP A 218 -22.76 -6.97 20.71
CA ASP A 218 -22.88 -8.24 21.45
C ASP A 218 -21.60 -8.56 22.23
N ARG A 219 -20.41 -8.27 21.67
CA ARG A 219 -19.13 -8.35 22.41
C ARG A 219 -19.08 -7.35 23.56
N VAL A 220 -19.52 -6.12 23.35
CA VAL A 220 -19.60 -5.09 24.39
C VAL A 220 -20.60 -5.50 25.47
N LYS A 221 -21.78 -6.02 25.11
CA LYS A 221 -22.74 -6.55 26.07
C LYS A 221 -22.18 -7.74 26.86
N LYS A 222 -21.57 -8.72 26.20
CA LYS A 222 -20.91 -9.85 26.89
C LYS A 222 -19.82 -9.36 27.84
N ARG A 223 -19.04 -8.35 27.45
CA ARG A 223 -18.02 -7.74 28.31
C ARG A 223 -18.64 -6.94 29.46
N MET A 224 -19.76 -6.27 29.25
CA MET A 224 -20.49 -5.58 30.32
C MET A 224 -21.18 -6.57 31.27
N GLU A 225 -21.74 -7.67 30.77
CA GLU A 225 -22.32 -8.75 31.58
C GLU A 225 -21.23 -9.50 32.34
N GLN A 226 -20.07 -9.74 31.73
CA GLN A 226 -18.89 -10.26 32.43
C GLN A 226 -18.42 -9.27 33.49
N ASN A 227 -18.30 -7.98 33.17
CA ASN A 227 -17.90 -6.96 34.15
C ASN A 227 -18.96 -6.78 35.25
N GLN A 228 -20.26 -6.90 34.97
CA GLN A 228 -21.32 -6.88 35.99
C GLN A 228 -21.28 -8.14 36.84
N LYS A 229 -21.05 -9.30 36.24
CA LYS A 229 -20.93 -10.57 36.95
C LYS A 229 -19.66 -10.61 37.78
N GLU A 230 -18.54 -10.08 37.28
CA GLU A 230 -17.30 -9.85 38.03
C GLU A 230 -17.51 -8.80 39.11
N TYR A 231 -18.24 -7.71 38.86
CA TYR A 231 -18.58 -6.72 39.88
C TYR A 231 -19.43 -7.36 41.00
N PHE A 232 -20.42 -8.18 40.64
CA PHE A 232 -21.30 -8.87 41.59
C PHE A 232 -20.56 -10.00 42.33
N LEU A 233 -19.72 -10.77 41.62
CA LEU A 233 -18.82 -11.75 42.21
C LEU A 233 -17.80 -11.08 43.14
N ASN A 234 -17.27 -9.92 42.76
CA ASN A 234 -16.35 -9.15 43.59
C ASN A 234 -17.08 -8.52 44.78
N GLU A 235 -18.36 -8.16 44.67
CA GLU A 235 -19.17 -7.71 45.81
C GLU A 235 -19.52 -8.88 46.75
N GLN A 236 -19.81 -10.06 46.21
CA GLN A 236 -19.96 -11.29 47.00
C GLN A 236 -18.65 -11.74 47.64
N ILE A 237 -17.52 -11.64 46.92
CA ILE A 237 -16.18 -11.86 47.44
C ILE A 237 -15.87 -10.82 48.52
N LYS A 238 -16.29 -9.56 48.34
CA LYS A 238 -16.16 -8.50 49.35
C LYS A 238 -16.97 -8.79 50.62
N GLU A 239 -18.18 -9.33 50.52
CA GLU A 239 -18.93 -9.81 51.69
C GLU A 239 -18.32 -11.06 52.30
N MET A 240 -17.90 -12.04 51.48
CA MET A 240 -17.23 -13.25 51.95
C MET A 240 -15.91 -12.94 52.66
N HIS A 241 -15.07 -12.04 52.14
CA HIS A 241 -13.83 -11.60 52.82
C HIS A 241 -14.12 -10.81 54.10
N LYS A 242 -15.24 -10.07 54.16
CA LYS A 242 -15.71 -9.40 55.39
C LYS A 242 -16.17 -10.39 56.45
N GLU A 243 -16.85 -11.47 56.06
CA GLU A 243 -17.32 -12.52 56.97
C GLU A 243 -16.23 -13.53 57.36
N LEU A 244 -15.25 -13.78 56.49
CA LEU A 244 -14.18 -14.77 56.72
C LEU A 244 -13.00 -14.25 57.55
N GLY A 245 -12.94 -12.94 57.87
CA GLY A 245 -11.90 -12.36 58.72
C GLY A 245 -10.47 -12.66 58.25
N LYS A 246 -10.28 -12.87 56.94
CA LYS A 246 -8.98 -13.15 56.32
C LYS A 246 -8.48 -11.90 55.63
N ASP A 247 -7.74 -11.10 56.38
CA ASP A 247 -6.69 -10.24 55.83
C ASP A 247 -5.59 -11.17 55.28
N GLU A 248 -5.65 -11.51 53.99
CA GLU A 248 -4.49 -12.03 53.27
C GLU A 248 -3.68 -10.85 52.69
N ASP A 249 -2.36 -10.96 52.81
CA ASP A 249 -1.41 -9.88 53.14
C ASP A 249 -1.04 -8.87 52.03
N ASP A 250 -1.70 -8.84 50.85
CA ASP A 250 -1.49 -7.78 49.84
C ASP A 250 -2.53 -7.79 48.68
N PRO A 251 -3.79 -7.38 48.91
CA PRO A 251 -4.78 -7.35 47.82
C PRO A 251 -4.51 -6.30 46.74
N SER A 252 -3.54 -5.38 46.95
CA SER A 252 -3.19 -4.30 46.00
C SER A 252 -1.96 -4.63 45.13
N GLY A 253 -1.16 -5.63 45.53
CA GLY A 253 0.12 -6.02 44.93
C GLY A 253 1.18 -4.93 44.98
N VAL A 254 1.11 -4.07 45.99
CA VAL A 254 2.07 -2.98 46.21
C VAL A 254 3.41 -3.54 46.70
N LYS A 255 3.41 -4.57 47.57
CA LYS A 255 4.64 -5.20 48.07
C LYS A 255 5.40 -5.89 46.94
N GLU A 256 4.69 -6.50 45.99
CA GLU A 256 5.28 -7.11 44.78
C GLU A 256 6.07 -6.08 43.97
N LEU A 257 5.45 -4.94 43.64
CA LEU A 257 6.10 -3.88 42.88
C LEU A 257 7.26 -3.25 43.65
N GLU A 258 7.11 -3.05 44.96
CA GLU A 258 8.17 -2.52 45.82
C GLU A 258 9.42 -3.41 45.81
N GLN A 259 9.24 -4.74 45.89
CA GLN A 259 10.34 -5.71 45.75
C GLN A 259 11.01 -5.61 44.38
N ARG A 260 10.23 -5.45 43.30
CA ARG A 260 10.79 -5.31 41.94
C ARG A 260 11.65 -4.06 41.79
N PHE A 261 11.22 -2.92 42.34
CA PHE A 261 12.02 -1.68 42.32
C PHE A 261 13.27 -1.76 43.22
N GLN A 262 13.27 -2.60 44.26
CA GLN A 262 14.47 -2.87 45.08
C GLN A 262 15.42 -3.89 44.44
N SER A 263 14.92 -4.79 43.59
CA SER A 263 15.70 -5.90 43.03
C SER A 263 16.67 -5.52 41.92
N LYS A 264 16.53 -4.34 41.31
CA LYS A 264 17.31 -3.89 40.14
C LYS A 264 17.79 -2.46 40.34
N PRO A 265 18.93 -2.07 39.75
CA PRO A 265 19.36 -0.67 39.71
C PRO A 265 18.43 0.15 38.79
N PHE A 266 17.99 1.30 39.29
CA PHE A 266 17.20 2.30 38.55
C PHE A 266 17.83 3.69 38.73
N PRO A 267 17.73 4.60 37.74
CA PRO A 267 18.10 6.00 37.91
C PRO A 267 17.34 6.67 39.06
N GLU A 268 17.95 7.65 39.71
CA GLU A 268 17.39 8.33 40.89
C GLU A 268 16.03 9.00 40.60
N GLU A 269 15.87 9.60 39.41
CA GLU A 269 14.61 10.19 38.97
C GLU A 269 13.49 9.15 38.87
N VAL A 270 13.80 7.96 38.35
CA VAL A 270 12.85 6.86 38.19
C VAL A 270 12.45 6.29 39.55
N GLN A 271 13.42 6.10 40.46
CA GLN A 271 13.14 5.62 41.82
C GLN A 271 12.25 6.60 42.58
N THR A 272 12.55 7.89 42.49
CA THR A 272 11.77 8.95 43.16
C THR A 272 10.33 8.98 42.64
N ARG A 273 10.16 8.89 41.32
CA ARG A 273 8.84 8.85 40.67
C ARG A 273 8.07 7.59 41.05
N ALA A 274 8.71 6.42 40.99
CA ALA A 274 8.11 5.14 41.36
C ALA A 274 7.67 5.12 42.83
N ALA A 275 8.49 5.63 43.76
CA ALA A 275 8.16 5.70 45.18
C ALA A 275 6.95 6.61 45.45
N SER A 276 6.84 7.74 44.74
CA SER A 276 5.68 8.63 44.85
C SER A 276 4.40 7.97 44.34
N GLU A 277 4.45 7.30 43.19
CA GLU A 277 3.28 6.64 42.60
C GLU A 277 2.90 5.36 43.37
N LEU A 278 3.85 4.61 43.93
CA LEU A 278 3.56 3.48 44.84
C LEU A 278 2.80 3.93 46.10
N LYS A 279 3.22 5.03 46.73
CA LYS A 279 2.48 5.62 47.86
C LYS A 279 1.05 6.02 47.48
N ARG A 280 0.85 6.49 46.25
CA ARG A 280 -0.49 6.82 45.73
C ARG A 280 -1.31 5.56 45.48
N LEU A 281 -0.72 4.51 44.89
CA LEU A 281 -1.40 3.22 44.69
C LEU A 281 -1.90 2.62 46.00
N ALA A 282 -1.07 2.65 47.04
CA ALA A 282 -1.42 2.13 48.36
C ALA A 282 -2.60 2.84 49.04
N ARG A 283 -2.89 4.09 48.65
CA ARG A 283 -4.03 4.87 49.17
C ARG A 283 -5.31 4.68 48.34
N LEU A 284 -5.19 4.22 47.11
CA LEU A 284 -6.32 4.01 46.22
C LEU A 284 -6.99 2.66 46.52
N GLN A 285 -8.31 2.59 46.34
CA GLN A 285 -9.01 1.31 46.40
C GLN A 285 -8.69 0.50 45.15
N ASN A 286 -8.32 -0.77 45.33
CA ASN A 286 -7.79 -1.68 44.30
C ASN A 286 -8.66 -1.83 43.04
N PHE A 287 -9.97 -1.56 43.14
CA PHE A 287 -10.94 -1.73 42.05
C PHE A 287 -11.26 -0.42 41.29
N THR A 288 -10.56 0.69 41.58
CA THR A 288 -10.75 1.95 40.87
C THR A 288 -10.05 1.90 39.50
N PRO A 289 -10.64 2.40 38.40
CA PRO A 289 -9.97 2.46 37.10
C PRO A 289 -8.60 3.16 37.15
N GLU A 290 -8.45 4.15 38.03
CA GLU A 290 -7.20 4.87 38.26
C GLU A 290 -6.10 3.97 38.85
N ALA A 291 -6.45 3.06 39.78
CA ALA A 291 -5.50 2.12 40.36
C ALA A 291 -4.97 1.14 39.31
N GLY A 292 -5.83 0.68 38.38
CA GLY A 292 -5.42 -0.18 37.27
C GLY A 292 -4.46 0.51 36.29
N ILE A 293 -4.72 1.78 35.95
CA ILE A 293 -3.82 2.58 35.09
C ILE A 293 -2.47 2.79 35.79
N LEU A 294 -2.49 3.12 37.08
CA LEU A 294 -1.28 3.38 37.84
C LEU A 294 -0.42 2.12 38.03
N ARG A 295 -1.06 0.97 38.29
CA ARG A 295 -0.38 -0.32 38.33
C ARG A 295 0.29 -0.64 37.00
N THR A 296 -0.45 -0.50 35.90
CA THR A 296 0.10 -0.72 34.55
C THR A 296 1.30 0.19 34.28
N TYR A 297 1.24 1.46 34.70
CA TYR A 297 2.36 2.40 34.60
C TYR A 297 3.58 1.95 35.40
N LEU A 298 3.39 1.52 36.65
CA LEU A 298 4.48 0.99 37.49
C LEU A 298 5.06 -0.31 36.94
N ASP A 299 4.24 -1.19 36.37
CA ASP A 299 4.70 -2.40 35.67
C ASP A 299 5.59 -2.05 34.47
N TRP A 300 5.20 -1.05 33.66
CA TRP A 300 6.03 -0.55 32.56
C TRP A 300 7.37 -0.01 33.07
N LEU A 301 7.38 0.82 34.11
CA LEU A 301 8.62 1.35 34.69
C LEU A 301 9.53 0.22 35.21
N ALA A 302 8.97 -0.81 35.85
CA ALA A 302 9.72 -1.92 36.42
C ALA A 302 10.23 -2.94 35.38
N ASP A 303 9.57 -3.03 34.21
CA ASP A 303 9.95 -3.94 33.12
C ASP A 303 11.03 -3.34 32.19
N LEU A 304 11.18 -2.02 32.16
CA LEU A 304 12.10 -1.37 31.24
C LEU A 304 13.57 -1.56 31.64
N PRO A 305 14.47 -1.76 30.66
CA PRO A 305 15.90 -1.91 30.92
C PRO A 305 16.57 -0.53 31.05
N TRP A 306 16.57 0.04 32.25
CA TRP A 306 17.12 1.38 32.49
C TRP A 306 18.65 1.45 32.56
N VAL A 307 19.28 0.41 33.11
CA VAL A 307 20.72 0.39 33.39
C VAL A 307 21.33 -0.85 32.75
N VAL A 308 22.51 -0.69 32.15
CA VAL A 308 23.34 -1.82 31.68
C VAL A 308 23.73 -2.64 32.90
N PRO A 309 23.43 -3.96 32.94
CA PRO A 309 23.92 -4.80 34.01
C PRO A 309 25.45 -4.69 34.06
N GLN A 310 26.00 -4.16 35.14
CA GLN A 310 27.39 -4.43 35.47
C GLN A 310 27.39 -5.81 36.11
N ASP A 311 27.92 -6.81 35.41
CA ASP A 311 28.14 -8.12 36.00
C ASP A 311 29.07 -7.96 37.19
N SER A 312 28.48 -8.06 38.39
CA SER A 312 29.18 -8.16 39.65
C SER A 312 29.62 -9.62 39.80
N ASN A 313 30.72 -10.01 39.14
CA ASN A 313 31.62 -11.12 39.51
C ASN A 313 32.62 -11.48 38.38
N SER A 314 33.34 -10.50 37.84
CA SER A 314 34.63 -10.77 37.19
C SER A 314 35.63 -9.73 37.67
N ASP A 315 36.62 -10.20 38.43
CA ASP A 315 37.76 -9.44 38.93
C ASP A 315 38.77 -9.08 37.81
N ASP A 316 38.29 -9.00 36.57
CA ASP A 316 39.02 -8.53 35.41
C ASP A 316 38.29 -7.31 34.86
N THR A 317 39.08 -6.28 34.56
CA THR A 317 38.70 -5.01 33.95
C THR A 317 38.07 -5.19 32.56
N GLN A 318 36.87 -5.76 32.48
CA GLN A 318 36.17 -6.01 31.23
C GLN A 318 34.72 -5.54 31.34
N THR A 319 34.38 -4.50 30.58
CA THR A 319 33.01 -4.00 30.43
C THR A 319 32.17 -4.96 29.58
N PRO A 320 30.84 -4.99 29.74
CA PRO A 320 29.95 -5.90 28.99
C PRO A 320 29.98 -5.74 27.45
N ASP A 321 30.58 -4.67 26.92
CA ASP A 321 30.85 -4.50 25.48
C ASP A 321 32.07 -5.31 24.97
N GLU A 322 32.95 -5.82 25.85
CA GLU A 322 34.11 -6.66 25.45
C GLU A 322 33.75 -8.11 25.11
N THR A 323 32.48 -8.51 25.27
CA THR A 323 31.96 -9.76 24.71
C THR A 323 31.48 -9.62 23.26
N ALA A 324 31.66 -8.45 22.63
CA ALA A 324 31.44 -8.29 21.21
C ALA A 324 32.35 -9.27 20.45
N PRO A 325 31.78 -10.13 19.58
CA PRO A 325 32.58 -11.09 18.84
C PRO A 325 33.61 -10.34 17.99
N SER A 326 34.81 -10.91 17.90
CA SER A 326 35.91 -10.35 17.10
C SER A 326 35.46 -10.03 15.66
N LEU A 327 36.10 -9.06 15.00
CA LEU A 327 35.77 -8.70 13.61
C LEU A 327 35.76 -9.94 12.67
N GLU A 328 36.65 -10.90 12.92
CA GLU A 328 36.71 -12.19 12.20
C GLU A 328 35.46 -13.05 12.42
N GLN A 329 34.95 -13.10 13.65
CA GLN A 329 33.70 -13.79 13.96
C GLN A 329 32.50 -13.07 13.33
N ALA A 330 32.46 -11.74 13.35
CA ALA A 330 31.42 -10.96 12.70
C ALA A 330 31.40 -11.23 11.18
N GLN A 331 32.57 -11.26 10.54
CA GLN A 331 32.73 -11.61 9.13
C GLN A 331 32.21 -13.03 8.84
N THR A 332 32.62 -14.01 9.65
CA THR A 332 32.20 -15.41 9.52
C THR A 332 30.67 -15.55 9.63
N ILE A 333 30.03 -14.84 10.56
CA ILE A 333 28.57 -14.85 10.73
C ILE A 333 27.87 -14.25 9.49
N LEU A 334 28.35 -13.10 9.00
CA LEU A 334 27.77 -12.44 7.82
C LEU A 334 27.90 -13.31 6.56
N GLU A 335 29.00 -14.03 6.40
CA GLU A 335 29.26 -14.95 5.28
C GLU A 335 28.46 -16.24 5.38
N ALA A 336 28.28 -16.76 6.59
CA ALA A 336 27.46 -17.93 6.85
C ALA A 336 25.98 -17.66 6.58
N GLU A 337 25.47 -16.47 6.92
CA GLU A 337 24.04 -16.15 6.83
C GLU A 337 23.61 -15.51 5.49
N HIS A 338 24.54 -14.91 4.74
CA HIS A 338 24.25 -14.23 3.47
C HIS A 338 25.20 -14.64 2.35
N TYR A 339 24.66 -14.90 1.16
CA TYR A 339 25.45 -15.18 -0.04
C TYR A 339 25.70 -13.90 -0.85
N GLY A 340 26.93 -13.73 -1.34
CA GLY A 340 27.34 -12.52 -2.06
C GLY A 340 27.36 -11.29 -1.14
N LEU A 341 26.93 -10.13 -1.66
CA LEU A 341 26.87 -8.85 -0.95
C LEU A 341 28.23 -8.42 -0.37
N GLU A 342 29.31 -8.56 -1.15
CA GLU A 342 30.68 -8.26 -0.72
C GLU A 342 30.80 -6.81 -0.21
N GLU A 343 30.46 -5.83 -1.06
CA GLU A 343 30.52 -4.41 -0.68
C GLU A 343 29.63 -4.05 0.53
N PRO A 344 28.33 -4.45 0.60
CA PRO A 344 27.53 -4.21 1.80
C PRO A 344 28.10 -4.85 3.08
N LYS A 345 28.73 -6.03 2.98
CA LYS A 345 29.34 -6.70 4.14
C LYS A 345 30.59 -5.97 4.60
N GLU A 346 31.46 -5.55 3.68
CA GLU A 346 32.65 -4.76 4.02
C GLU A 346 32.26 -3.47 4.75
N ARG A 347 31.25 -2.74 4.26
CA ARG A 347 30.74 -1.52 4.93
C ARG A 347 30.18 -1.78 6.32
N ILE A 348 29.51 -2.92 6.53
CA ILE A 348 29.03 -3.33 7.84
C ILE A 348 30.20 -3.65 8.77
N LEU A 349 31.24 -4.33 8.26
CA LEU A 349 32.45 -4.63 9.04
C LEU A 349 33.18 -3.34 9.43
N ASP A 350 33.30 -2.37 8.52
CA ASP A 350 33.84 -1.03 8.81
C ASP A 350 33.05 -0.34 9.92
N TYR A 351 31.71 -0.39 9.84
CA TYR A 351 30.84 0.17 10.87
C TYR A 351 31.05 -0.50 12.24
N ILE A 352 31.11 -1.83 12.28
CA ILE A 352 31.37 -2.60 13.50
C ILE A 352 32.76 -2.27 14.05
N ALA A 353 33.78 -2.14 13.20
CA ALA A 353 35.14 -1.79 13.59
C ALA A 353 35.19 -0.41 14.26
N VAL A 354 34.57 0.60 13.66
CA VAL A 354 34.53 1.96 14.24
C VAL A 354 33.80 1.97 15.58
N ARG A 355 32.68 1.24 15.70
CA ARG A 355 31.94 1.10 16.97
C ARG A 355 32.74 0.38 18.05
N SER A 356 33.54 -0.62 17.69
CA SER A 356 34.39 -1.36 18.63
C SER A 356 35.53 -0.50 19.20
N LEU A 357 36.04 0.46 18.42
CA LEU A 357 37.14 1.34 18.85
C LEU A 357 36.68 2.47 19.78
N LYS A 358 35.42 2.91 19.66
CA LYS A 358 34.86 3.98 20.50
C LYS A 358 33.36 3.76 20.73
N THR A 359 33.02 3.41 21.97
CA THR A 359 31.64 3.23 22.44
C THR A 359 30.80 4.51 22.37
N ASP A 360 31.45 5.67 22.50
CA ASP A 360 30.81 6.99 22.63
C ASP A 360 30.71 7.79 21.30
N THR A 361 31.00 7.13 20.16
CA THR A 361 30.95 7.83 18.87
C THR A 361 29.51 8.02 18.42
N LYS A 362 29.13 9.27 18.16
CA LYS A 362 27.95 9.67 17.38
C LYS A 362 28.10 9.18 15.93
N GLY A 363 28.04 7.86 15.72
CA GLY A 363 28.16 7.22 14.42
C GLY A 363 26.91 7.45 13.57
N PRO A 364 27.04 7.49 12.23
CA PRO A 364 25.90 7.64 11.34
C PRO A 364 24.94 6.45 11.46
N ILE A 365 23.67 6.68 11.16
CA ILE A 365 22.63 5.64 11.20
C ILE A 365 22.74 4.81 9.92
N LEU A 366 22.88 3.49 10.03
CA LEU A 366 22.93 2.64 8.84
C LEU A 366 21.58 2.62 8.14
N CYS A 367 21.56 2.87 6.83
CA CYS A 367 20.36 2.79 6.01
C CYS A 367 20.55 1.81 4.86
N PHE A 368 19.88 0.67 4.93
CA PHE A 368 19.89 -0.34 3.87
C PHE A 368 18.84 -0.01 2.82
N VAL A 369 19.30 0.30 1.60
CA VAL A 369 18.43 0.69 0.48
C VAL A 369 18.49 -0.37 -0.61
N GLY A 370 17.34 -0.80 -1.12
CA GLY A 370 17.32 -1.63 -2.32
C GLY A 370 15.95 -2.21 -2.63
N PRO A 371 15.81 -2.99 -3.71
CA PRO A 371 14.54 -3.60 -4.08
C PRO A 371 13.94 -4.49 -2.96
N PRO A 372 12.62 -4.76 -2.99
CA PRO A 372 12.02 -5.68 -2.03
C PRO A 372 12.56 -7.10 -2.20
N GLY A 373 12.80 -7.78 -1.07
CA GLY A 373 13.25 -9.18 -1.07
C GLY A 373 14.75 -9.39 -1.29
N THR A 374 15.58 -8.35 -1.17
CA THR A 374 17.07 -8.42 -1.20
C THR A 374 17.71 -8.73 0.16
N GLY A 375 16.93 -9.15 1.16
CA GLY A 375 17.49 -9.57 2.45
C GLY A 375 17.87 -8.45 3.42
N LYS A 376 17.46 -7.20 3.20
CA LYS A 376 17.73 -6.05 4.10
C LYS A 376 17.42 -6.35 5.58
N THR A 377 16.22 -6.86 5.85
CA THR A 377 15.77 -7.20 7.21
C THR A 377 16.57 -8.35 7.83
N SER A 378 16.96 -9.34 7.01
CA SER A 378 17.81 -10.44 7.48
C SER A 378 19.23 -9.97 7.75
N LEU A 379 19.76 -9.03 6.95
CA LEU A 379 21.08 -8.44 7.16
C LEU A 379 21.14 -7.68 8.48
N GLY A 380 20.13 -6.85 8.79
CA GLY A 380 20.05 -6.17 10.11
C GLY A 380 19.99 -7.14 11.30
N ARG A 381 19.37 -8.32 11.13
CA ARG A 381 19.41 -9.38 12.16
C ARG A 381 20.80 -9.99 12.30
N SER A 382 21.49 -10.22 11.19
CA SER A 382 22.86 -10.75 11.20
C SER A 382 23.83 -9.76 11.82
N VAL A 383 23.63 -8.44 11.64
CA VAL A 383 24.40 -7.41 12.36
C VAL A 383 24.19 -7.55 13.87
N ALA A 384 22.94 -7.69 14.33
CA ALA A 384 22.67 -7.88 15.76
C ALA A 384 23.31 -9.16 16.32
N HIS A 385 23.23 -10.26 15.57
CA HIS A 385 23.86 -11.54 15.92
C HIS A 385 25.39 -11.42 15.96
N ALA A 386 25.98 -10.77 14.96
CA ALA A 386 27.40 -10.46 14.85
C ALA A 386 27.89 -9.41 15.86
N MET A 387 27.01 -8.77 16.64
CA MET A 387 27.39 -7.88 17.74
C MET A 387 27.02 -8.47 19.11
N GLY A 388 26.41 -9.66 19.16
CA GLY A 388 25.92 -10.24 20.41
C GLY A 388 24.77 -9.46 21.07
N ARG A 389 24.03 -8.65 20.31
CA ARG A 389 22.99 -7.75 20.84
C ARG A 389 21.58 -8.25 20.52
N ALA A 390 20.63 -7.95 21.40
CA ALA A 390 19.22 -8.30 21.17
C ALA A 390 18.67 -7.58 19.93
N PHE A 391 17.88 -8.29 19.11
CA PHE A 391 17.32 -7.74 17.88
C PHE A 391 15.83 -7.38 18.03
N VAL A 392 15.49 -6.12 17.75
CA VAL A 392 14.12 -5.62 17.71
C VAL A 392 13.80 -5.10 16.32
N ARG A 393 12.65 -5.48 15.78
CA ARG A 393 12.15 -4.95 14.50
C ARG A 393 10.88 -4.15 14.70
N ILE A 394 10.88 -2.92 14.17
CA ILE A 394 9.72 -2.03 14.14
C ILE A 394 9.41 -1.70 12.68
N SER A 395 8.15 -1.87 12.28
CA SER A 395 7.69 -1.48 10.94
C SER A 395 7.18 -0.04 11.00
N LEU A 396 7.77 0.84 10.20
CA LEU A 396 7.35 2.23 10.00
C LEU A 396 6.40 2.39 8.80
N GLY A 397 6.26 1.35 7.97
CA GLY A 397 5.31 1.32 6.88
C GLY A 397 3.88 1.57 7.36
N GLY A 398 3.27 2.66 6.87
CA GLY A 398 1.90 3.06 7.20
C GLY A 398 1.75 3.85 8.50
N VAL A 399 2.86 4.22 9.17
CA VAL A 399 2.83 5.15 10.31
C VAL A 399 2.47 6.54 9.80
N ARG A 400 1.46 7.15 10.43
CA ARG A 400 0.95 8.49 10.10
C ARG A 400 0.85 9.43 11.30
N ASP A 401 1.00 8.89 12.51
CA ASP A 401 0.84 9.63 13.76
C ASP A 401 2.12 9.52 14.59
N GLU A 402 2.55 10.64 15.14
CA GLU A 402 3.65 10.75 16.10
C GLU A 402 3.41 9.90 17.36
N ALA A 403 2.15 9.73 17.77
CA ALA A 403 1.79 8.93 18.93
C ALA A 403 2.20 7.45 18.80
N GLU A 404 2.42 6.94 17.57
CA GLU A 404 2.96 5.60 17.39
C GLU A 404 4.44 5.50 17.80
N ILE A 405 5.19 6.60 17.76
CA ILE A 405 6.60 6.66 18.15
C ILE A 405 6.76 7.10 19.61
N ARG A 406 6.09 8.18 20.03
CA ARG A 406 6.17 8.78 21.39
C ARG A 406 5.11 8.28 22.38
N GLY A 407 4.14 7.47 21.94
CA GLY A 407 3.06 6.99 22.80
C GLY A 407 1.95 8.02 23.04
N HIS A 408 0.93 7.57 23.76
CA HIS A 408 -0.20 8.40 24.19
C HIS A 408 0.01 8.88 25.63
N ARG A 409 -0.52 10.07 25.94
CA ARG A 409 -0.57 10.56 27.33
C ARG A 409 -1.36 9.58 28.21
N ARG A 410 -0.86 9.31 29.41
CA ARG A 410 -1.44 8.37 30.40
C ARG A 410 -2.91 8.68 30.76
N THR A 411 -3.36 9.92 30.56
CA THR A 411 -4.74 10.35 30.85
C THR A 411 -5.78 9.80 29.86
N TYR A 412 -5.36 9.28 28.71
CA TYR A 412 -6.29 8.69 27.73
C TYR A 412 -6.67 7.26 28.10
N VAL A 413 -7.95 6.93 27.92
CA VAL A 413 -8.46 5.56 28.14
C VAL A 413 -7.80 4.62 27.12
N GLY A 414 -7.06 3.62 27.61
CA GLY A 414 -6.32 2.69 26.76
C GLY A 414 -4.98 3.24 26.24
N ALA A 415 -4.41 4.27 26.87
CA ALA A 415 -3.09 4.79 26.54
C ALA A 415 -2.02 3.70 26.59
N LEU A 416 -1.15 3.68 25.59
CA LEU A 416 -0.01 2.79 25.48
C LEU A 416 1.27 3.63 25.25
N PRO A 417 2.43 3.18 25.75
CA PRO A 417 3.73 3.73 25.37
C PRO A 417 3.96 3.59 23.86
N GLY A 418 4.86 4.40 23.32
CA GLY A 418 5.24 4.36 21.91
C GLY A 418 5.95 3.06 21.53
N LYS A 419 6.02 2.77 20.22
CA LYS A 419 6.65 1.55 19.69
C LYS A 419 8.12 1.41 20.11
N ILE A 420 8.82 2.52 20.34
CA ILE A 420 10.22 2.50 20.80
C ILE A 420 10.32 1.89 22.20
N ILE A 421 9.55 2.41 23.16
CA ILE A 421 9.49 1.89 24.54
C ILE A 421 8.98 0.44 24.58
N GLN A 422 7.97 0.10 23.78
CA GLN A 422 7.52 -1.28 23.64
C GLN A 422 8.63 -2.21 23.11
N GLY A 423 9.43 -1.71 22.17
CA GLY A 423 10.61 -2.39 21.63
C GLY A 423 11.68 -2.62 22.70
N MET A 424 11.98 -1.61 23.52
CA MET A 424 12.95 -1.72 24.62
C MET A 424 12.52 -2.76 25.65
N LYS A 425 11.25 -2.74 26.06
CA LYS A 425 10.70 -3.77 26.96
C LYS A 425 10.82 -5.18 26.37
N LYS A 426 10.60 -5.34 25.05
CA LYS A 426 10.72 -6.63 24.37
C LYS A 426 12.18 -7.10 24.26
N ALA A 427 13.12 -6.18 24.08
CA ALA A 427 14.55 -6.51 24.06
C ALA A 427 15.03 -7.01 25.42
N GLY A 428 14.55 -6.40 26.51
CA GLY A 428 14.99 -6.69 27.87
C GLY A 428 16.43 -6.24 28.18
N THR A 429 17.10 -5.59 27.22
CA THR A 429 18.46 -5.04 27.34
C THR A 429 18.45 -3.56 26.96
N PRO A 430 19.38 -2.74 27.50
CA PRO A 430 19.45 -1.30 27.19
C PRO A 430 20.21 -0.97 25.90
N ASN A 431 20.98 -1.91 25.34
CA ASN A 431 21.80 -1.73 24.12
C ASN A 431 21.37 -2.61 22.91
N PRO A 432 20.07 -2.78 22.61
CA PRO A 432 19.62 -3.60 21.49
C PRO A 432 19.92 -2.96 20.13
N VAL A 433 19.84 -3.78 19.08
CA VAL A 433 19.80 -3.31 17.69
C VAL A 433 18.33 -3.18 17.27
N PHE A 434 17.94 -1.96 16.92
CA PHE A 434 16.63 -1.62 16.37
C PHE A 434 16.69 -1.55 14.85
N LEU A 435 15.92 -2.41 14.20
CA LEU A 435 15.65 -2.32 12.78
C LEU A 435 14.34 -1.58 12.52
N LEU A 436 14.43 -0.37 11.98
CA LEU A 436 13.32 0.46 11.53
C LEU A 436 13.03 0.17 10.05
N ASP A 437 12.04 -0.68 9.81
CA ASP A 437 11.69 -1.23 8.49
C ASP A 437 10.75 -0.27 7.73
N GLU A 438 11.01 -0.05 6.43
CA GLU A 438 10.17 0.76 5.53
C GLU A 438 10.06 2.25 5.92
N ILE A 439 11.18 2.91 6.22
CA ILE A 439 11.23 4.34 6.54
C ILE A 439 10.81 5.23 5.35
N ASP A 440 10.89 4.70 4.14
CA ASP A 440 10.49 5.30 2.88
C ASP A 440 8.96 5.44 2.72
N LYS A 441 8.17 4.82 3.61
CA LYS A 441 6.70 4.79 3.57
C LYS A 441 6.02 5.52 4.72
N ILE A 442 6.74 6.43 5.38
CA ILE A 442 6.17 7.29 6.41
C ILE A 442 5.26 8.32 5.72
N GLY A 443 4.00 8.39 6.16
CA GLY A 443 3.04 9.35 5.63
C GLY A 443 3.05 10.66 6.41
N MET A 444 2.91 11.78 5.70
CA MET A 444 2.59 13.07 6.32
C MET A 444 1.07 13.20 6.39
N ASP A 445 0.50 13.30 7.60
CA ASP A 445 -0.91 13.62 7.82
C ASP A 445 -1.02 14.93 8.64
N HIS A 446 -2.16 15.61 8.57
CA HIS A 446 -2.41 16.89 9.25
C HIS A 446 -2.34 16.84 10.80
N ARG A 447 -2.13 15.67 11.41
CA ARG A 447 -2.19 15.44 12.88
C ARG A 447 -0.84 15.41 13.59
N GLY A 448 0.28 15.50 12.86
CA GLY A 448 1.63 15.50 13.40
C GLY A 448 2.65 15.02 12.37
N ASP A 449 3.94 15.30 12.61
CA ASP A 449 5.01 14.83 11.73
C ASP A 449 5.77 13.66 12.39
N PRO A 450 5.47 12.40 12.03
CA PRO A 450 6.19 11.25 12.56
C PRO A 450 7.69 11.26 12.22
N ALA A 451 8.12 11.98 11.18
CA ALA A 451 9.54 12.13 10.86
C ALA A 451 10.27 12.97 11.94
N SER A 452 9.62 14.01 12.47
CA SER A 452 10.13 14.82 13.58
C SER A 452 10.31 14.00 14.86
N ALA A 453 9.37 13.10 15.16
CA ALA A 453 9.47 12.20 16.30
C ALA A 453 10.62 11.19 16.15
N LEU A 454 10.83 10.68 14.94
CA LEU A 454 11.96 9.80 14.63
C LEU A 454 13.29 10.55 14.68
N LEU A 455 13.33 11.83 14.32
CA LEU A 455 14.55 12.63 14.44
C LEU A 455 15.01 12.71 15.90
N GLU A 456 14.12 12.91 16.86
CA GLU A 456 14.50 12.91 18.29
C GLU A 456 15.08 11.56 18.74
N VAL A 457 14.49 10.45 18.28
CA VAL A 457 14.94 9.08 18.61
C VAL A 457 16.29 8.77 17.97
N LEU A 458 16.51 9.25 16.74
CA LEU A 458 17.66 8.92 15.92
C LEU A 458 18.83 9.90 16.10
N ASP A 459 18.58 11.12 16.57
CA ASP A 459 19.61 12.14 16.77
C ASP A 459 20.47 11.80 18.01
N PRO A 460 21.78 11.55 17.85
CA PRO A 460 22.67 11.28 18.98
C PRO A 460 22.76 12.39 20.01
N GLU A 461 22.30 13.61 19.70
CA GLU A 461 22.27 14.73 20.65
C GLU A 461 21.01 14.78 21.52
N GLN A 462 19.93 14.12 21.10
CA GLN A 462 18.63 14.17 21.77
C GLN A 462 18.20 12.80 22.33
N ASN A 463 18.72 11.71 21.76
CA ASN A 463 18.27 10.36 22.09
C ASN A 463 18.64 9.91 23.51
N ASN A 464 19.58 10.58 24.18
CA ASN A 464 19.92 10.32 25.58
C ASN A 464 18.85 10.78 26.58
N SER A 465 17.96 11.68 26.16
CA SER A 465 16.87 12.23 26.98
C SER A 465 15.52 12.10 26.29
N PHE A 466 15.29 11.03 25.53
CA PHE A 466 14.05 10.82 24.80
C PHE A 466 12.86 10.73 25.77
N VAL A 467 11.81 11.55 25.54
CA VAL A 467 10.63 11.57 26.42
C VAL A 467 9.42 10.97 25.72
N ASP A 468 8.98 9.81 26.21
CA ASP A 468 7.70 9.20 25.82
C ASP A 468 6.52 9.85 26.58
N HIS A 469 5.44 10.16 25.88
CA HIS A 469 4.25 10.82 26.44
C HIS A 469 3.53 9.99 27.50
N TYR A 470 3.68 8.66 27.48
CA TYR A 470 3.11 7.78 28.49
C TYR A 470 3.98 7.72 29.75
N LEU A 471 5.30 7.68 29.59
CA LEU A 471 6.26 7.56 30.70
C LEU A 471 6.47 8.88 31.44
N GLU A 472 6.52 10.00 30.70
CA GLU A 472 6.84 11.35 31.21
C GLU A 472 8.21 11.41 31.91
N LEU A 473 9.14 10.52 31.57
CA LEU A 473 10.50 10.44 32.09
C LEU A 473 11.49 10.33 30.92
N PRO A 474 12.68 10.96 31.02
CA PRO A 474 13.71 10.81 30.00
C PRO A 474 14.23 9.37 30.00
N PHE A 475 14.30 8.77 28.83
CA PHE A 475 14.82 7.43 28.61
C PHE A 475 16.05 7.51 27.70
N ASP A 476 17.16 6.92 28.13
CA ASP A 476 18.42 6.97 27.39
C ASP A 476 18.45 5.90 26.28
N LEU A 477 18.50 6.35 25.03
CA LEU A 477 18.62 5.51 23.84
C LEU A 477 20.02 5.60 23.18
N SER A 478 21.00 6.26 23.81
CA SER A 478 22.35 6.47 23.25
C SER A 478 23.09 5.16 22.92
N GLN A 479 22.84 4.12 23.70
CA GLN A 479 23.44 2.78 23.52
C GLN A 479 22.71 1.90 22.49
N VAL A 480 21.54 2.34 22.02
CA VAL A 480 20.75 1.64 21.01
C VAL A 480 21.37 1.86 19.64
N ILE A 481 21.53 0.77 18.88
CA ILE A 481 21.97 0.86 17.48
C ILE A 481 20.75 0.86 16.58
N PHE A 482 20.57 1.94 15.82
CA PHE A 482 19.49 2.06 14.85
C PHE A 482 19.99 1.68 13.45
N ILE A 483 19.27 0.76 12.82
CA ILE A 483 19.43 0.38 11.41
C ILE A 483 18.09 0.66 10.74
N THR A 484 18.09 1.37 9.62
CA THR A 484 16.89 1.67 8.84
C THR A 484 16.88 0.89 7.54
N THR A 485 15.70 0.59 7.01
CA THR A 485 15.54 0.01 5.67
C THR A 485 14.61 0.86 4.81
N ALA A 486 14.94 0.95 3.53
CA ALA A 486 14.13 1.62 2.53
C ALA A 486 14.16 0.85 1.20
N ASN A 487 13.14 1.06 0.36
CA ASN A 487 13.17 0.61 -1.03
C ASN A 487 13.69 1.70 -1.98
N SER A 488 13.45 2.97 -1.64
CA SER A 488 13.94 4.12 -2.40
C SER A 488 14.42 5.22 -1.45
N LEU A 489 15.47 5.95 -1.86
CA LEU A 489 15.98 7.12 -1.14
C LEU A 489 15.13 8.37 -1.36
N HIS A 490 14.36 8.42 -2.44
CA HIS A 490 13.70 9.65 -2.89
C HIS A 490 12.53 10.08 -1.99
N THR A 491 11.90 9.13 -1.30
CA THR A 491 10.75 9.39 -0.43
C THR A 491 11.14 9.63 1.04
N ILE A 492 12.42 9.46 1.38
CA ILE A 492 12.91 9.69 2.75
C ILE A 492 13.10 11.20 2.97
N PRO A 493 12.58 11.79 4.06
CA PRO A 493 12.80 13.19 4.40
C PRO A 493 14.29 13.53 4.45
N TYR A 494 14.68 14.67 3.86
CA TYR A 494 16.08 15.10 3.76
C TYR A 494 16.78 15.17 5.14
N ALA A 495 16.08 15.69 6.16
CA ALA A 495 16.60 15.81 7.52
C ALA A 495 17.01 14.47 8.15
N LEU A 496 16.32 13.38 7.79
CA LEU A 496 16.68 12.03 8.22
C LEU A 496 17.81 11.47 7.37
N ARG A 497 17.73 11.66 6.05
CA ARG A 497 18.73 11.14 5.08
C ARG A 497 20.14 11.70 5.32
N ASP A 498 20.26 12.96 5.70
CA ASP A 498 21.56 13.61 5.95
C ASP A 498 22.33 12.98 7.12
N ARG A 499 21.61 12.31 8.04
CA ARG A 499 22.17 11.62 9.21
C ARG A 499 22.41 10.12 8.98
N MET A 500 22.15 9.63 7.77
CA MET A 500 22.25 8.23 7.42
C MET A 500 23.47 7.91 6.57
N GLU A 501 24.14 6.81 6.90
CA GLU A 501 25.08 6.15 6.01
C GLU A 501 24.31 5.17 5.12
N VAL A 502 24.23 5.50 3.84
CA VAL A 502 23.43 4.73 2.88
C VAL A 502 24.25 3.58 2.31
N ILE A 503 23.80 2.35 2.57
CA ILE A 503 24.37 1.13 1.99
C ILE A 503 23.37 0.57 0.98
N GLN A 504 23.77 0.54 -0.29
CA GLN A 504 22.93 0.02 -1.37
C GLN A 504 23.03 -1.50 -1.45
N ILE A 505 21.89 -2.17 -1.43
CA ILE A 505 21.76 -3.62 -1.54
C ILE A 505 21.11 -3.92 -2.90
N PRO A 506 21.92 -4.30 -3.91
CA PRO A 506 21.43 -4.51 -5.26
C PRO A 506 20.55 -5.77 -5.37
N GLY A 507 19.89 -5.91 -6.51
CA GLY A 507 19.22 -7.15 -6.89
C GLY A 507 20.21 -8.30 -7.15
N TYR A 508 19.69 -9.53 -7.15
CA TYR A 508 20.49 -10.73 -7.39
C TYR A 508 20.38 -11.22 -8.84
N THR A 509 21.48 -11.74 -9.37
CA THR A 509 21.57 -12.51 -10.62
C THR A 509 20.88 -13.88 -10.48
N GLU A 510 20.60 -14.55 -11.59
CA GLU A 510 19.96 -15.89 -11.55
C GLU A 510 20.82 -16.94 -10.84
N ASN A 511 22.15 -16.87 -11.03
CA ASN A 511 23.10 -17.75 -10.35
C ASN A 511 23.12 -17.48 -8.84
N GLU A 512 23.15 -16.22 -8.41
CA GLU A 512 23.07 -15.86 -6.99
C GLU A 512 21.75 -16.31 -6.39
N LYS A 513 20.61 -16.08 -7.05
CA LYS A 513 19.29 -16.55 -6.59
C LYS A 513 19.24 -18.07 -6.44
N ARG A 514 19.86 -18.82 -7.35
CA ARG A 514 19.99 -20.28 -7.22
C ARG A 514 20.80 -20.67 -5.99
N SER A 515 21.95 -20.00 -5.77
CA SER A 515 22.79 -20.25 -4.59
C SER A 515 22.07 -19.92 -3.28
N ILE A 516 21.38 -18.77 -3.22
CA ILE A 516 20.55 -18.34 -2.09
C ILE A 516 19.42 -19.34 -1.83
N ALA A 517 18.74 -19.80 -2.88
CA ALA A 517 17.66 -20.78 -2.77
C ALA A 517 18.16 -22.07 -2.13
N LYS A 518 19.29 -22.60 -2.59
CA LYS A 518 19.89 -23.84 -2.07
C LYS A 518 20.39 -23.72 -0.64
N ARG A 519 21.17 -22.68 -0.35
CA ARG A 519 21.85 -22.52 0.95
C ARG A 519 20.88 -22.11 2.06
N PHE A 520 19.86 -21.30 1.74
CA PHE A 520 19.04 -20.65 2.76
C PHE A 520 17.54 -20.91 2.62
N LEU A 521 16.96 -20.68 1.43
CA LEU A 521 15.50 -20.69 1.30
C LEU A 521 14.91 -22.09 1.42
N ILE A 522 15.51 -23.09 0.75
CA ILE A 522 15.03 -24.47 0.76
C ILE A 522 15.14 -25.08 2.17
N PRO A 523 16.30 -25.04 2.87
CA PRO A 523 16.39 -25.57 4.23
C PRO A 523 15.39 -24.92 5.18
N ARG A 524 15.28 -23.58 5.16
CA ARG A 524 14.33 -22.84 5.99
C ARG A 524 12.87 -23.21 5.72
N GLN A 525 12.52 -23.43 4.46
CA GLN A 525 11.16 -23.79 4.08
C GLN A 525 10.84 -25.26 4.38
N ILE A 526 11.83 -26.16 4.33
CA ILE A 526 11.71 -27.57 4.75
C ILE A 526 11.36 -27.62 6.24
N GLU A 527 12.12 -26.91 7.08
CA GLU A 527 11.89 -26.84 8.52
C GLU A 527 10.49 -26.28 8.84
N ARG A 528 10.12 -25.14 8.22
CA ARG A 528 8.81 -24.51 8.42
C ARG A 528 7.61 -25.38 8.03
N HIS A 529 7.79 -26.32 7.10
CA HIS A 529 6.74 -27.23 6.67
C HIS A 529 6.82 -28.60 7.36
N GLY A 530 7.73 -28.77 8.34
CA GLY A 530 7.89 -30.02 9.10
C GLY A 530 8.34 -31.20 8.23
N LEU A 531 9.13 -30.93 7.20
CA LEU A 531 9.66 -31.95 6.28
C LEU A 531 11.08 -32.34 6.68
N ASN A 532 11.47 -33.58 6.41
CA ASN A 532 12.84 -34.02 6.64
C ASN A 532 13.73 -33.64 5.43
N PRO A 533 14.92 -33.05 5.64
CA PRO A 533 15.82 -32.68 4.54
C PRO A 533 16.19 -33.85 3.61
N ASP A 534 16.40 -35.05 4.18
CA ASP A 534 16.82 -36.23 3.43
C ASP A 534 15.72 -36.80 2.51
N GLU A 535 14.47 -36.42 2.74
CA GLU A 535 13.32 -36.91 1.97
C GLU A 535 13.03 -36.05 0.74
N ILE A 536 13.71 -34.92 0.54
CA ILE A 536 13.39 -33.95 -0.51
C ILE A 536 14.61 -33.63 -1.33
N GLN A 537 14.50 -33.81 -2.65
CA GLN A 537 15.59 -33.51 -3.57
C GLN A 537 15.07 -32.65 -4.72
N ILE A 538 15.47 -31.37 -4.74
CA ILE A 538 15.16 -30.44 -5.83
C ILE A 538 16.40 -30.30 -6.72
N SER A 539 16.27 -30.63 -8.01
CA SER A 539 17.37 -30.50 -8.96
C SER A 539 17.73 -29.03 -9.25
N ASP A 540 19.00 -28.76 -9.53
CA ASP A 540 19.52 -27.43 -9.88
C ASP A 540 18.79 -26.80 -11.05
N GLU A 541 18.52 -27.59 -12.09
CA GLU A 541 17.80 -27.14 -13.27
C GLU A 541 16.34 -26.79 -12.96
N ALA A 542 15.68 -27.48 -12.03
CA ALA A 542 14.35 -27.11 -11.58
C ALA A 542 14.34 -25.76 -10.83
N ILE A 543 15.38 -25.48 -10.02
CA ILE A 543 15.54 -24.19 -9.32
C ILE A 543 15.77 -23.07 -10.35
N LYS A 544 16.70 -23.26 -11.30
CA LYS A 544 16.94 -22.30 -12.40
C LYS A 544 15.67 -22.02 -13.20
N LEU A 545 14.90 -23.07 -13.50
CA LEU A 545 13.63 -22.93 -14.22
C LEU A 545 12.58 -22.18 -13.40
N THR A 546 12.54 -22.39 -12.08
CA THR A 546 11.66 -21.65 -11.17
C THR A 546 12.02 -20.16 -11.17
N VAL A 547 13.31 -19.83 -11.06
CA VAL A 547 13.81 -18.44 -11.11
C VAL A 547 13.42 -17.78 -12.44
N SER A 548 13.79 -18.39 -13.57
CA SER A 548 13.62 -17.77 -14.90
C SER A 548 12.17 -17.71 -15.40
N ARG A 549 11.34 -18.74 -15.11
CA ARG A 549 10.00 -18.90 -15.71
C ARG A 549 8.81 -18.66 -14.78
N TYR A 550 9.01 -18.75 -13.46
CA TYR A 550 7.93 -18.62 -12.48
C TYR A 550 8.04 -17.38 -11.60
N THR A 551 9.19 -16.69 -11.61
CA THR A 551 9.42 -15.46 -10.84
C THR A 551 9.76 -14.26 -11.74
N MET A 552 9.39 -13.06 -11.31
CA MET A 552 9.81 -11.79 -11.91
C MET A 552 10.03 -10.78 -10.78
N GLU A 553 11.26 -10.64 -10.34
CA GLU A 553 11.68 -9.73 -9.27
C GLU A 553 13.20 -9.57 -9.29
N SER A 554 13.72 -8.56 -8.60
CA SER A 554 15.17 -8.42 -8.33
C SER A 554 15.62 -9.18 -7.08
N GLY A 555 14.75 -9.31 -6.07
CA GLY A 555 14.98 -10.09 -4.85
C GLY A 555 14.61 -11.58 -4.98
N VAL A 556 14.39 -12.23 -3.83
CA VAL A 556 14.01 -13.65 -3.74
C VAL A 556 12.67 -13.89 -3.03
N ARG A 557 11.81 -12.88 -2.90
CA ARG A 557 10.56 -12.99 -2.13
C ARG A 557 9.53 -13.87 -2.83
N ASN A 558 9.32 -13.69 -4.12
CA ASN A 558 8.47 -14.57 -4.94
C ASN A 558 9.13 -15.93 -5.15
N LEU A 559 10.46 -16.00 -5.28
CA LEU A 559 11.18 -17.27 -5.32
C LEU A 559 10.91 -18.11 -4.06
N GLU A 560 11.02 -17.51 -2.87
CA GLU A 560 10.68 -18.19 -1.62
C GLU A 560 9.22 -18.66 -1.59
N ARG A 561 8.28 -17.86 -2.11
CA ARG A 561 6.86 -18.24 -2.19
C ARG A 561 6.63 -19.44 -3.11
N GLU A 562 7.26 -19.48 -4.28
CA GLU A 562 7.13 -20.61 -5.21
C GLU A 562 7.81 -21.87 -4.64
N LEU A 563 8.97 -21.74 -4.00
CA LEU A 563 9.62 -22.86 -3.29
C LEU A 563 8.75 -23.39 -2.14
N ALA A 564 8.15 -22.51 -1.35
CA ALA A 564 7.20 -22.88 -0.30
C ALA A 564 5.98 -23.61 -0.88
N LYS A 565 5.49 -23.21 -2.06
CA LYS A 565 4.38 -23.87 -2.75
C LYS A 565 4.75 -25.28 -3.21
N ILE A 566 5.97 -25.49 -3.72
CA ILE A 566 6.49 -26.83 -4.05
C ILE A 566 6.48 -27.69 -2.79
N LEU A 567 7.13 -27.23 -1.72
CA LEU A 567 7.27 -27.99 -0.47
C LEU A 567 5.92 -28.27 0.20
N ARG A 568 4.98 -27.33 0.19
CA ARG A 568 3.62 -27.53 0.69
C ARG A 568 2.88 -28.62 -0.07
N LYS A 569 3.03 -28.68 -1.40
CA LYS A 569 2.43 -29.73 -2.21
C LYS A 569 3.11 -31.08 -1.97
N THR A 570 4.43 -31.11 -1.83
CA THR A 570 5.17 -32.31 -1.43
C THR A 570 4.71 -32.81 -0.05
N ALA A 571 4.49 -31.90 0.92
CA ALA A 571 3.93 -32.25 2.23
C ALA A 571 2.53 -32.86 2.12
N ARG A 572 1.67 -32.30 1.27
CA ARG A 572 0.34 -32.87 0.98
C ARG A 572 0.44 -34.26 0.34
N GLU A 573 1.32 -34.43 -0.64
CA GLU A 573 1.60 -35.73 -1.26
C GLU A 573 2.11 -36.75 -0.24
N LYS A 574 2.96 -36.33 0.70
CA LYS A 574 3.44 -37.18 1.80
C LYS A 574 2.29 -37.65 2.69
N VAL A 575 1.44 -36.74 3.15
CA VAL A 575 0.27 -37.09 3.99
C VAL A 575 -0.67 -38.03 3.26
N GLN A 576 -0.96 -37.77 1.98
CA GLN A 576 -1.87 -38.59 1.17
C GLN A 576 -1.31 -39.98 0.85
N ASN A 577 0.01 -40.11 0.72
CA ASN A 577 0.69 -41.35 0.37
C ASN A 577 1.31 -42.07 1.57
N THR A 578 0.93 -41.71 2.81
CA THR A 578 1.44 -42.38 4.02
C THR A 578 1.01 -43.86 3.99
N PRO A 579 1.95 -44.83 3.87
CA PRO A 579 1.60 -46.24 3.87
C PRO A 579 1.14 -46.68 5.27
N LYS A 580 0.25 -47.68 5.36
CA LYS A 580 -0.07 -48.36 6.62
C LYS A 580 1.15 -49.10 7.15
N GLU A 581 1.78 -48.58 8.21
CA GLU A 581 2.74 -49.16 9.20
C GLU A 581 3.81 -50.22 8.77
N THR A 582 3.90 -50.68 7.53
CA THR A 582 4.70 -51.87 7.16
C THR A 582 5.55 -51.74 5.90
N GLU A 583 5.76 -50.52 5.38
CA GLU A 583 6.63 -50.31 4.20
C GLU A 583 7.87 -49.47 4.52
N LYS A 584 8.99 -49.86 3.89
CA LYS A 584 10.33 -49.25 3.98
C LYS A 584 10.29 -47.72 3.76
N PRO A 585 11.28 -46.96 4.28
CA PRO A 585 11.36 -45.51 4.09
C PRO A 585 11.18 -45.16 2.61
N SER A 586 10.24 -44.25 2.34
CA SER A 586 9.90 -43.83 0.99
C SER A 586 11.13 -43.24 0.30
N LYS A 587 11.27 -43.51 -1.01
CA LYS A 587 12.29 -42.83 -1.83
C LYS A 587 12.10 -41.32 -1.73
N PRO A 588 13.19 -40.53 -1.74
CA PRO A 588 13.07 -39.07 -1.64
C PRO A 588 12.20 -38.53 -2.77
N TYR A 589 11.35 -37.55 -2.44
CA TYR A 589 10.55 -36.81 -3.40
C TYR A 589 11.48 -35.99 -4.30
N ARG A 590 11.69 -36.47 -5.52
CA ARG A 590 12.55 -35.83 -6.51
C ARG A 590 11.76 -34.84 -7.35
N ILE A 591 12.08 -33.56 -7.21
CA ILE A 591 11.52 -32.47 -8.01
C ILE A 591 12.53 -32.09 -9.10
N ASN A 592 12.17 -32.38 -10.35
CA ASN A 592 12.96 -32.12 -11.55
C ASN A 592 12.19 -31.23 -12.54
N VAL A 593 12.84 -30.87 -13.65
CA VAL A 593 12.22 -30.04 -14.69
C VAL A 593 10.93 -30.67 -15.24
N ALA A 594 10.91 -31.99 -15.41
CA ALA A 594 9.78 -32.70 -15.99
C ALA A 594 8.53 -32.66 -15.10
N ASN A 595 8.67 -32.77 -13.78
CA ASN A 595 7.52 -32.73 -12.86
C ASN A 595 7.28 -31.36 -12.20
N LEU A 596 8.13 -30.35 -12.41
CA LEU A 596 7.96 -29.02 -11.80
C LEU A 596 6.56 -28.41 -12.07
N HIS A 597 5.99 -28.68 -13.24
CA HIS A 597 4.67 -28.18 -13.64
C HIS A 597 3.52 -28.78 -12.80
N THR A 598 3.66 -29.97 -12.20
CA THR A 598 2.65 -30.54 -11.30
C THR A 598 2.56 -29.72 -10.00
N TYR A 599 3.71 -29.18 -9.56
CA TYR A 599 3.83 -28.36 -8.37
C TYR A 599 3.44 -26.90 -8.64
N LEU A 600 4.02 -26.27 -9.66
CA LEU A 600 3.85 -24.83 -9.88
C LEU A 600 2.73 -24.48 -10.87
N GLY A 601 2.32 -25.42 -11.72
CA GLY A 601 1.43 -25.18 -12.86
C GLY A 601 2.20 -24.83 -14.13
N LYS A 602 1.49 -24.29 -15.13
CA LYS A 602 2.11 -23.83 -16.38
C LYS A 602 3.10 -22.68 -16.10
N PRO A 603 4.23 -22.58 -16.84
CA PRO A 603 5.14 -21.45 -16.75
C PRO A 603 4.41 -20.12 -16.91
N ARG A 604 4.73 -19.14 -16.07
CA ARG A 604 4.14 -17.78 -16.17
C ARG A 604 4.77 -16.96 -17.30
N ARG A 605 6.00 -17.30 -17.71
CA ARG A 605 6.73 -16.62 -18.79
C ARG A 605 7.00 -17.56 -19.96
N THR A 606 6.47 -17.20 -21.13
CA THR A 606 6.96 -17.66 -22.43
C THR A 606 8.21 -16.87 -22.81
N GLY A 607 9.08 -17.40 -23.67
CA GLY A 607 10.18 -16.58 -24.22
C GLY A 607 9.57 -15.51 -25.10
N ASP A 608 9.96 -14.25 -24.93
CA ASP A 608 9.35 -13.13 -25.66
C ASP A 608 9.86 -13.14 -27.11
N ILE A 609 9.00 -13.58 -28.04
CA ILE A 609 9.27 -13.70 -29.47
C ILE A 609 9.75 -12.35 -30.06
N LEU A 610 9.22 -11.24 -29.54
CA LEU A 610 9.55 -9.88 -29.95
C LEU A 610 11.02 -9.52 -29.72
N MET A 611 11.74 -10.19 -28.82
CA MET A 611 13.15 -9.87 -28.54
C MET A 611 14.12 -10.47 -29.57
N THR A 612 13.62 -11.33 -30.47
CA THR A 612 14.42 -12.08 -31.44
C THR A 612 14.02 -11.84 -32.90
N SER A 613 13.00 -11.04 -33.18
CA SER A 613 12.54 -10.77 -34.54
C SER A 613 13.38 -9.69 -35.25
N GLN A 614 13.67 -9.88 -36.54
CA GLN A 614 14.26 -8.87 -37.42
C GLN A 614 13.16 -8.18 -38.21
N LEU A 615 12.48 -7.22 -37.57
CA LEU A 615 11.48 -6.40 -38.24
C LEU A 615 11.99 -4.96 -38.33
N PRO A 616 11.88 -4.30 -39.50
CA PRO A 616 12.10 -2.87 -39.58
C PRO A 616 11.20 -2.13 -38.58
N GLY A 617 11.75 -1.14 -37.89
CA GLY A 617 11.04 -0.37 -36.89
C GLY A 617 11.07 -0.94 -35.48
N LEU A 618 11.77 -2.04 -35.22
CA LEU A 618 11.91 -2.62 -33.88
C LEU A 618 13.32 -2.38 -33.30
N ALA A 619 13.39 -1.80 -32.10
CA ALA A 619 14.63 -1.63 -31.35
C ALA A 619 14.47 -2.05 -29.89
N ASN A 620 15.49 -2.71 -29.33
CA ASN A 620 15.49 -3.16 -27.95
C ASN A 620 16.17 -2.12 -27.04
N GLY A 621 15.37 -1.44 -26.23
CA GLY A 621 15.82 -0.55 -25.17
C GLY A 621 15.96 -1.27 -23.84
N MET A 622 16.67 -0.64 -22.90
CA MET A 622 16.71 -1.08 -21.50
C MET A 622 16.08 -0.02 -20.59
N ALA A 623 15.17 -0.44 -19.74
CA ALA A 623 14.48 0.40 -18.77
C ALA A 623 14.82 -0.03 -17.34
N TRP A 624 14.78 0.94 -16.42
CA TRP A 624 14.86 0.70 -14.99
C TRP A 624 13.47 0.90 -14.37
N THR A 625 13.06 -0.04 -13.53
CA THR A 625 11.82 0.05 -12.74
C THR A 625 12.14 -0.25 -11.29
N GLU A 626 11.24 0.10 -10.37
CA GLU A 626 11.39 -0.16 -8.93
C GLU A 626 11.53 -1.66 -8.60
N VAL A 627 11.02 -2.54 -9.46
CA VAL A 627 11.13 -4.00 -9.31
C VAL A 627 12.38 -4.58 -9.98
N GLY A 628 13.16 -3.75 -10.69
CA GLY A 628 14.40 -4.09 -11.38
C GLY A 628 14.46 -3.60 -12.83
N GLY A 629 15.52 -3.97 -13.52
CA GLY A 629 15.69 -3.69 -14.94
C GLY A 629 14.76 -4.54 -15.81
N LYS A 630 14.29 -3.96 -16.93
CA LYS A 630 13.45 -4.62 -17.91
C LYS A 630 13.89 -4.24 -19.33
N LEU A 631 13.69 -5.14 -20.29
CA LEU A 631 13.77 -4.77 -21.70
C LEU A 631 12.53 -4.02 -22.14
N LEU A 632 12.75 -3.01 -22.96
CA LEU A 632 11.74 -2.12 -23.49
C LEU A 632 11.83 -2.19 -25.02
N PRO A 633 11.11 -3.12 -25.66
CA PRO A 633 11.00 -3.11 -27.11
C PRO A 633 10.27 -1.85 -27.55
N VAL A 634 10.83 -1.14 -28.51
CA VAL A 634 10.22 0.03 -29.15
C VAL A 634 9.86 -0.37 -30.57
N GLU A 635 8.57 -0.29 -30.88
CA GLU A 635 8.03 -0.55 -32.21
C GLU A 635 7.69 0.78 -32.87
N THR A 636 8.08 0.95 -34.13
CA THR A 636 7.72 2.10 -34.94
C THR A 636 7.14 1.64 -36.26
N ALA A 637 5.93 2.09 -36.57
CA ALA A 637 5.28 1.90 -37.84
C ALA A 637 5.24 3.21 -38.62
N VAL A 638 5.30 3.11 -39.95
CA VAL A 638 5.20 4.23 -40.87
C VAL A 638 4.03 3.96 -41.82
N PHE A 639 3.14 4.93 -42.00
CA PHE A 639 2.01 4.85 -42.93
C PHE A 639 1.75 6.20 -43.61
N PRO A 640 1.08 6.23 -44.78
CA PRO A 640 0.78 7.49 -45.48
C PRO A 640 -0.03 8.45 -44.61
N GLY A 641 0.37 9.71 -44.55
CA GLY A 641 -0.17 10.68 -43.59
C GLY A 641 0.31 12.12 -43.82
N LYS A 642 0.21 12.97 -42.79
CA LYS A 642 0.54 14.41 -42.82
C LYS A 642 1.83 14.77 -42.08
N GLY A 643 2.59 13.79 -41.60
CA GLY A 643 3.81 14.01 -40.81
C GLY A 643 3.57 14.04 -39.29
N GLU A 644 2.47 13.46 -38.82
CA GLU A 644 2.13 13.37 -37.40
C GLU A 644 2.95 12.29 -36.67
N LEU A 645 3.25 12.55 -35.40
CA LEU A 645 3.89 11.60 -34.50
C LEU A 645 2.86 11.10 -33.48
N VAL A 646 2.45 9.84 -33.63
CA VAL A 646 1.55 9.15 -32.72
C VAL A 646 2.37 8.36 -31.70
N LEU A 647 2.09 8.56 -30.41
CA LEU A 647 2.80 7.93 -29.30
C LEU A 647 1.83 7.12 -28.45
N THR A 648 2.04 5.80 -28.32
CA THR A 648 1.19 4.93 -27.48
C THR A 648 2.03 4.02 -26.56
N GLY A 649 1.39 3.49 -25.51
CA GLY A 649 2.06 2.60 -24.53
C GLY A 649 2.24 3.21 -23.14
N SER A 650 1.39 4.16 -22.75
CA SER A 650 1.41 4.86 -21.45
C SER A 650 2.74 5.56 -21.16
N LEU A 651 3.19 6.33 -22.14
CA LEU A 651 4.39 7.15 -22.04
C LEU A 651 4.10 8.39 -21.18
N GLY A 652 4.98 8.68 -20.23
CA GLY A 652 4.98 9.93 -19.49
C GLY A 652 5.51 11.10 -20.32
N ASP A 653 5.52 12.30 -19.73
CA ASP A 653 5.79 13.52 -20.48
C ASP A 653 7.26 13.67 -20.88
N VAL A 654 8.20 13.19 -20.05
CA VAL A 654 9.63 13.20 -20.37
C VAL A 654 9.92 12.25 -21.53
N MET A 655 9.28 11.09 -21.57
CA MET A 655 9.47 10.14 -22.67
C MET A 655 8.85 10.64 -23.99
N LYS A 656 7.70 11.33 -23.93
CA LYS A 656 7.12 12.02 -25.10
C LYS A 656 8.04 13.11 -25.63
N GLU A 657 8.67 13.88 -24.75
CA GLU A 657 9.66 14.89 -25.13
C GLU A 657 10.88 14.25 -25.80
N SER A 658 11.41 13.17 -25.24
CA SER A 658 12.50 12.39 -25.85
C SER A 658 12.16 11.90 -27.27
N ALA A 659 10.94 11.42 -27.49
CA ALA A 659 10.48 11.01 -28.82
C ALA A 659 10.40 12.19 -29.82
N ARG A 660 10.01 13.38 -29.37
CA ARG A 660 10.00 14.60 -30.19
C ARG A 660 11.40 15.08 -30.53
N ILE A 661 12.34 14.99 -29.58
CA ILE A 661 13.77 15.29 -29.81
C ILE A 661 14.34 14.33 -30.85
N ALA A 662 14.09 13.02 -30.71
CA ALA A 662 14.49 12.01 -31.67
C ALA A 662 13.97 12.32 -33.09
N LEU A 663 12.67 12.63 -33.23
CA LEU A 663 12.10 13.00 -34.52
C LEU A 663 12.74 14.28 -35.10
N THR A 664 12.99 15.28 -34.27
CA THR A 664 13.62 16.54 -34.69
C THR A 664 15.04 16.31 -35.19
N LEU A 665 15.81 15.46 -34.50
CA LEU A 665 17.16 15.09 -34.91
C LEU A 665 17.16 14.35 -36.25
N ILE A 666 16.21 13.43 -36.47
CA ILE A 666 16.05 12.74 -37.76
C ILE A 666 15.71 13.74 -38.87
N LYS A 667 14.80 14.69 -38.62
CA LYS A 667 14.46 15.76 -39.57
C LYS A 667 15.67 16.58 -40.01
N GLN A 668 16.57 16.91 -39.08
CA GLN A 668 17.79 17.66 -39.38
C GLN A 668 18.82 16.86 -40.19
N ARG A 669 18.74 15.52 -40.18
CA ARG A 669 19.76 14.62 -40.74
C ARG A 669 19.25 13.73 -41.87
N LEU A 670 18.12 14.06 -42.51
CA LEU A 670 17.50 13.24 -43.57
C LEU A 670 18.51 12.85 -44.68
N SER A 671 19.23 13.83 -45.21
CA SER A 671 20.19 13.60 -46.30
C SER A 671 21.38 12.74 -45.88
N SER A 672 21.92 12.94 -44.67
CA SER A 672 23.04 12.13 -44.16
C SER A 672 22.64 10.72 -43.75
N LEU A 673 21.35 10.50 -43.44
CA LEU A 673 20.77 9.19 -43.16
C LEU A 673 20.32 8.45 -44.43
N GLY A 674 20.42 9.06 -45.62
CA GLY A 674 19.97 8.48 -46.88
C GLY A 674 18.44 8.35 -46.97
N LEU A 675 17.70 9.19 -46.25
CA LEU A 675 16.24 9.21 -46.24
C LEU A 675 15.73 10.29 -47.22
N PRO A 676 14.65 10.03 -47.99
CA PRO A 676 14.05 11.04 -48.86
C PRO A 676 13.56 12.27 -48.09
N GLU A 677 13.76 13.47 -48.64
CA GLU A 677 13.37 14.74 -47.98
C GLU A 677 11.85 14.83 -47.73
N ASP A 678 11.05 14.20 -48.59
CA ASP A 678 9.59 14.17 -48.51
C ASP A 678 9.03 13.13 -47.52
N SER A 679 9.86 12.20 -47.04
CA SER A 679 9.38 11.03 -46.26
C SER A 679 8.60 11.44 -45.01
N LEU A 680 9.05 12.48 -44.31
CA LEU A 680 8.43 12.94 -43.06
C LEU A 680 7.25 13.90 -43.26
N GLN A 681 6.98 14.36 -44.48
CA GLN A 681 5.83 15.22 -44.77
C GLN A 681 4.61 14.43 -45.27
N LYS A 682 4.86 13.27 -45.90
CA LYS A 682 3.84 12.41 -46.52
C LYS A 682 3.51 11.16 -45.72
N GLN A 683 4.19 10.95 -44.59
CA GLN A 683 4.04 9.76 -43.77
C GLN A 683 3.92 10.14 -42.30
N ASP A 684 3.01 9.48 -41.60
CA ASP A 684 2.90 9.57 -40.15
C ASP A 684 3.74 8.44 -39.51
N LEU A 685 4.30 8.75 -38.33
CA LEU A 685 5.03 7.78 -37.53
C LEU A 685 4.21 7.43 -36.30
N HIS A 686 4.04 6.14 -36.06
CA HIS A 686 3.45 5.63 -34.82
C HIS A 686 4.49 4.84 -34.05
N VAL A 687 4.90 5.40 -32.91
CA VAL A 687 5.75 4.71 -31.94
C VAL A 687 4.88 4.07 -30.87
N HIS A 688 5.02 2.76 -30.75
CA HIS A 688 4.40 1.97 -29.70
C HIS A 688 5.47 1.39 -28.78
N VAL A 689 5.25 1.54 -27.47
CA VAL A 689 6.04 0.85 -26.46
C VAL A 689 5.12 -0.13 -25.73
N PRO A 690 5.17 -1.45 -26.04
CA PRO A 690 4.26 -2.46 -25.53
C PRO A 690 4.19 -2.54 -24.01
N GLU A 691 3.07 -3.03 -23.47
CA GLU A 691 2.72 -3.04 -22.02
C GLU A 691 2.17 -1.69 -21.49
N GLY A 692 1.08 -1.21 -22.08
CA GLY A 692 0.44 0.07 -21.71
C GLY A 692 -0.17 0.15 -20.31
N ALA A 693 -0.12 -0.90 -19.48
CA ALA A 693 -0.60 -0.84 -18.10
C ALA A 693 0.45 -0.24 -17.12
N ILE A 694 1.73 -0.19 -17.51
CA ILE A 694 2.82 0.31 -16.67
C ILE A 694 3.30 1.65 -17.25
N PRO A 695 3.19 2.77 -16.51
CA PRO A 695 3.72 4.05 -16.95
C PRO A 695 5.23 3.96 -17.22
N LYS A 696 5.68 4.48 -18.35
CA LYS A 696 7.10 4.54 -18.71
C LYS A 696 7.48 6.00 -18.89
N ASP A 697 8.33 6.48 -17.99
CA ASP A 697 8.77 7.86 -18.02
C ASP A 697 10.27 7.94 -17.74
N GLY A 698 10.96 8.77 -18.51
CA GLY A 698 12.40 8.95 -18.43
C GLY A 698 13.08 9.10 -19.80
N PRO A 699 14.17 9.88 -19.89
CA PRO A 699 14.81 10.22 -21.16
C PRO A 699 15.74 9.11 -21.70
N SER A 700 15.99 8.06 -20.91
CA SER A 700 17.01 7.03 -21.19
C SER A 700 16.75 6.11 -22.40
N ALA A 701 15.60 6.27 -23.05
CA ALA A 701 15.23 5.55 -24.28
C ALA A 701 15.47 6.37 -25.56
N GLY A 702 16.10 7.56 -25.46
CA GLY A 702 16.32 8.47 -26.58
C GLY A 702 16.97 7.80 -27.78
N ILE A 703 18.12 7.14 -27.60
CA ILE A 703 18.80 6.44 -28.71
C ILE A 703 17.98 5.27 -29.27
N THR A 704 17.22 4.56 -28.42
CA THR A 704 16.36 3.43 -28.83
C THR A 704 15.22 3.92 -29.73
N LEU A 705 14.55 5.00 -29.31
CA LEU A 705 13.48 5.66 -30.07
C LEU A 705 14.01 6.12 -31.44
N THR A 706 15.18 6.76 -31.46
CA THR A 706 15.81 7.22 -32.70
C THR A 706 16.13 6.05 -33.64
N CYS A 707 16.73 4.96 -33.15
CA CYS A 707 17.07 3.81 -33.97
C CYS A 707 15.82 3.09 -34.52
N ALA A 708 14.76 2.94 -33.72
CA ALA A 708 13.49 2.36 -34.18
C ALA A 708 12.86 3.21 -35.29
N MET A 709 12.81 4.53 -35.12
CA MET A 709 12.28 5.44 -36.15
C MET A 709 13.10 5.40 -37.44
N ILE A 710 14.43 5.44 -37.35
CA ILE A 710 15.30 5.37 -38.54
C ILE A 710 15.14 4.01 -39.24
N SER A 711 15.05 2.91 -38.47
CA SER A 711 14.83 1.57 -39.01
C SER A 711 13.50 1.48 -39.76
N ALA A 712 12.43 2.06 -39.22
CA ALA A 712 11.12 2.07 -39.86
C ALA A 712 11.11 2.94 -41.14
N LEU A 713 11.74 4.12 -41.11
CA LEU A 713 11.81 5.02 -42.27
C LEU A 713 12.69 4.47 -43.40
N SER A 714 13.81 3.82 -43.05
CA SER A 714 14.73 3.21 -44.01
C SER A 714 14.30 1.82 -44.49
N GLN A 715 13.29 1.22 -43.85
CA GLN A 715 12.87 -0.17 -44.07
C GLN A 715 14.02 -1.19 -43.89
N LYS A 716 15.02 -0.86 -43.06
CA LYS A 716 16.17 -1.72 -42.75
C LYS A 716 16.06 -2.24 -41.31
N PRO A 717 16.09 -3.56 -41.07
CA PRO A 717 16.08 -4.09 -39.71
C PRO A 717 17.41 -3.81 -38.99
N LEU A 718 17.36 -3.66 -37.67
CA LEU A 718 18.54 -3.57 -36.81
C LEU A 718 19.19 -4.94 -36.60
N LYS A 719 20.48 -4.98 -36.25
CA LYS A 719 21.18 -6.20 -35.85
C LYS A 719 20.53 -6.83 -34.61
N GLN A 720 20.44 -8.15 -34.59
CA GLN A 720 19.89 -8.91 -33.46
C GLN A 720 20.85 -8.96 -32.28
N GLY A 721 20.33 -9.21 -31.08
CA GLY A 721 21.16 -9.41 -29.90
C GLY A 721 21.67 -8.12 -29.25
N ILE A 722 21.31 -6.95 -29.79
CA ILE A 722 21.71 -5.65 -29.26
C ILE A 722 20.65 -5.10 -28.31
N ALA A 723 21.07 -4.62 -27.14
CA ALA A 723 20.29 -3.77 -26.24
C ALA A 723 20.97 -2.41 -26.07
N MET A 724 20.20 -1.33 -25.98
CA MET A 724 20.78 0.02 -25.85
C MET A 724 20.03 0.88 -24.82
N THR A 725 20.74 1.82 -24.20
CA THR A 725 20.17 2.88 -23.36
C THR A 725 21.01 4.14 -23.48
N GLY A 726 20.38 5.30 -23.43
CA GLY A 726 21.06 6.57 -23.58
C GLY A 726 20.05 7.67 -23.85
N GLU A 727 20.22 8.79 -23.16
CA GLU A 727 19.51 10.02 -23.48
C GLU A 727 20.16 10.66 -24.72
N ILE A 728 19.34 11.27 -25.58
CA ILE A 728 19.79 11.88 -26.82
C ILE A 728 19.48 13.38 -26.84
N THR A 729 20.42 14.18 -27.30
CA THR A 729 20.23 15.63 -27.48
C THR A 729 19.89 15.99 -28.92
N LEU A 730 19.39 17.21 -29.15
CA LEU A 730 19.19 17.77 -30.49
C LEU A 730 20.47 17.86 -31.33
N THR A 731 21.66 17.81 -30.70
CA THR A 731 22.95 17.79 -31.42
C THR A 731 23.42 16.38 -31.78
N GLY A 732 22.71 15.34 -31.33
CA GLY A 732 23.07 13.94 -31.54
C GLY A 732 24.12 13.42 -30.55
N ARG A 733 24.33 14.09 -29.40
CA ARG A 733 25.16 13.57 -28.31
C ARG A 733 24.37 12.58 -27.47
N VAL A 734 25.05 11.56 -26.95
CA VAL A 734 24.50 10.55 -26.04
C VAL A 734 24.92 10.90 -24.61
N LEU A 735 23.94 11.14 -23.74
CA LEU A 735 24.13 11.53 -22.35
C LEU A 735 24.03 10.32 -21.39
N PRO A 736 24.71 10.37 -20.22
CA PRO A 736 24.70 9.27 -19.26
C PRO A 736 23.31 9.03 -18.68
N VAL A 737 23.07 7.79 -18.28
CA VAL A 737 21.80 7.36 -17.67
C VAL A 737 22.04 6.57 -16.40
N GLY A 738 21.07 6.56 -15.48
CA GLY A 738 21.13 5.76 -14.25
C GLY A 738 20.71 4.30 -14.43
N GLY A 739 20.98 3.49 -13.40
CA GLY A 739 20.52 2.10 -13.27
C GLY A 739 21.21 1.13 -14.24
N ILE A 740 22.49 1.35 -14.54
CA ILE A 740 23.26 0.57 -15.52
C ILE A 740 23.30 -0.91 -15.13
N LYS A 741 23.59 -1.19 -13.86
CA LYS A 741 23.64 -2.57 -13.33
C LYS A 741 22.36 -3.34 -13.63
N GLU A 742 21.20 -2.81 -13.24
CA GLU A 742 19.92 -3.47 -13.45
C GLU A 742 19.56 -3.59 -14.94
N LYS A 743 19.84 -2.56 -15.74
CA LYS A 743 19.59 -2.55 -17.18
C LYS A 743 20.40 -3.63 -17.91
N VAL A 744 21.70 -3.71 -17.64
CA VAL A 744 22.60 -4.71 -18.22
C VAL A 744 22.21 -6.12 -17.77
N LEU A 745 21.88 -6.31 -16.49
CA LEU A 745 21.36 -7.59 -16.00
C LEU A 745 20.03 -7.98 -16.67
N ALA A 746 19.18 -7.02 -17.04
CA ALA A 746 17.97 -7.29 -17.79
C ALA A 746 18.25 -7.76 -19.22
N ALA A 747 19.21 -7.14 -19.90
CA ALA A 747 19.64 -7.57 -21.23
C ALA A 747 20.26 -8.98 -21.20
N HIS A 748 21.15 -9.24 -20.23
CA HIS A 748 21.77 -10.55 -20.01
C HIS A 748 20.75 -11.68 -19.80
N ARG A 749 19.73 -11.44 -18.95
CA ARG A 749 18.64 -12.41 -18.70
C ARG A 749 17.81 -12.75 -19.94
N ASN A 750 17.79 -11.88 -20.94
CA ASN A 750 17.08 -12.10 -22.20
C ASN A 750 18.04 -12.49 -23.34
N HIS A 751 19.27 -12.88 -23.01
CA HIS A 751 20.28 -13.38 -23.96
C HIS A 751 20.68 -12.36 -25.05
N LEU A 752 20.63 -11.07 -24.74
CA LEU A 752 21.19 -10.02 -25.60
C LEU A 752 22.69 -9.87 -25.26
N SER A 753 23.55 -10.25 -26.19
CA SER A 753 25.00 -10.34 -26.01
C SER A 753 25.74 -9.01 -26.23
N GLU A 754 25.12 -8.06 -26.92
CA GLU A 754 25.73 -6.77 -27.26
C GLU A 754 24.98 -5.63 -26.59
N ILE A 755 25.70 -4.78 -25.85
CA ILE A 755 25.12 -3.67 -25.09
C ILE A 755 25.73 -2.36 -25.54
N ILE A 756 24.90 -1.37 -25.86
CA ILE A 756 25.34 -0.01 -26.16
C ILE A 756 25.04 0.90 -24.96
N LEU A 757 26.09 1.51 -24.39
CA LEU A 757 26.02 2.41 -23.24
C LEU A 757 26.67 3.77 -23.56
N PRO A 758 26.22 4.87 -22.92
CA PRO A 758 26.91 6.14 -23.01
C PRO A 758 28.33 6.03 -22.44
N LYS A 759 29.33 6.66 -23.07
CA LYS A 759 30.73 6.59 -22.63
C LYS A 759 30.94 7.08 -21.20
N GLN A 760 30.16 8.05 -20.75
CA GLN A 760 30.23 8.57 -19.38
C GLN A 760 29.76 7.57 -18.31
N ASN A 761 29.10 6.48 -18.70
CA ASN A 761 28.70 5.37 -17.82
C ASN A 761 29.77 4.28 -17.70
N ASP A 762 30.98 4.44 -18.28
CA ASP A 762 32.07 3.44 -18.17
C ASP A 762 32.48 3.21 -16.70
N LYS A 763 32.42 4.26 -15.88
CA LYS A 763 32.63 4.18 -14.43
C LYS A 763 31.67 3.21 -13.70
N ASP A 764 30.47 2.99 -14.24
CA ASP A 764 29.46 2.12 -13.62
C ASP A 764 29.65 0.66 -14.05
N ARG A 765 30.68 0.37 -14.87
CA ARG A 765 31.04 -0.98 -15.31
C ARG A 765 31.59 -1.83 -14.17
N ASP A 766 32.27 -1.20 -13.21
CA ASP A 766 32.85 -1.89 -12.05
C ASP A 766 31.77 -2.49 -11.14
N ASP A 767 30.55 -1.94 -11.17
CA ASP A 767 29.40 -2.44 -10.40
C ASP A 767 28.81 -3.75 -10.96
N LEU A 768 29.21 -4.15 -12.18
CA LEU A 768 28.70 -5.34 -12.86
C LEU A 768 29.47 -6.61 -12.46
N PRO A 769 28.77 -7.73 -12.17
CA PRO A 769 29.44 -8.99 -11.85
C PRO A 769 30.38 -9.46 -12.98
N GLN A 770 31.59 -9.92 -12.63
CA GLN A 770 32.58 -10.38 -13.63
C GLN A 770 32.04 -11.49 -14.53
N GLU A 771 31.18 -12.38 -14.02
CA GLU A 771 30.55 -13.44 -14.81
C GLU A 771 29.72 -12.87 -15.97
N VAL A 772 29.04 -11.74 -15.75
CA VAL A 772 28.20 -11.06 -16.73
C VAL A 772 29.08 -10.31 -17.73
N LEU A 773 30.11 -9.60 -17.25
CA LEU A 773 31.06 -8.88 -18.10
C LEU A 773 31.81 -9.80 -19.08
N ARG A 774 32.07 -11.06 -18.71
CA ARG A 774 32.72 -12.04 -19.61
C ARG A 774 31.80 -12.55 -20.72
N GLN A 775 30.49 -12.41 -20.58
CA GLN A 775 29.48 -12.93 -21.52
C GLN A 775 28.89 -11.83 -22.42
N LEU A 776 29.18 -10.56 -22.15
CA LEU A 776 28.62 -9.42 -22.87
C LEU A 776 29.72 -8.60 -23.56
N SER A 777 29.42 -8.12 -24.76
CA SER A 777 30.21 -7.08 -25.44
C SER A 777 29.57 -5.72 -25.17
N ILE A 778 30.28 -4.84 -24.46
CA ILE A 778 29.81 -3.49 -24.14
C ILE A 778 30.49 -2.49 -25.08
N HIS A 779 29.68 -1.76 -25.83
CA HIS A 779 30.10 -0.69 -26.74
C HIS A 779 29.78 0.66 -26.09
N LEU A 780 30.80 1.48 -25.87
CA LEU A 780 30.68 2.80 -25.26
C LEU A 780 30.60 3.87 -26.37
N VAL A 781 29.57 4.71 -26.32
CA VAL A 781 29.29 5.69 -27.37
C VAL A 781 29.16 7.12 -26.83
N GLU A 782 29.59 8.10 -27.62
CA GLU A 782 29.38 9.54 -27.35
C GLU A 782 28.33 10.16 -28.27
N THR A 783 28.13 9.59 -29.46
CA THR A 783 27.32 10.18 -30.53
C THR A 783 26.34 9.21 -31.14
N LEU A 784 25.25 9.72 -31.71
CA LEU A 784 24.29 8.92 -32.46
C LEU A 784 24.94 8.20 -33.64
N ASP A 785 25.91 8.81 -34.31
CA ASP A 785 26.54 8.24 -35.50
C ASP A 785 27.30 6.95 -35.16
N GLU A 786 27.95 6.90 -34.00
CA GLU A 786 28.55 5.67 -33.46
C GLU A 786 27.48 4.60 -33.20
N VAL A 787 26.35 4.96 -32.58
CA VAL A 787 25.23 4.03 -32.35
C VAL A 787 24.74 3.45 -33.67
N LEU A 788 24.49 4.29 -34.68
CA LEU A 788 23.98 3.87 -35.99
C LEU A 788 24.95 2.90 -36.68
N SER A 789 26.26 3.15 -36.60
CA SER A 789 27.29 2.26 -37.18
C SER A 789 27.32 0.87 -36.52
N LEU A 790 26.97 0.79 -35.24
CA LEU A 790 26.91 -0.46 -34.50
C LEU A 790 25.62 -1.23 -34.81
N VAL A 791 24.47 -0.56 -34.87
CA VAL A 791 23.15 -1.21 -34.94
C VAL A 791 22.67 -1.53 -36.35
N PHE A 792 23.13 -0.81 -37.37
CA PHE A 792 22.81 -1.11 -38.77
C PHE A 792 23.91 -1.99 -39.40
N PRO A 793 23.53 -2.97 -40.25
CA PRO A 793 24.47 -3.81 -40.99
C PRO A 793 25.20 -3.08 -42.12
#